data_AF-A0AAD8SQC7-F1
#
_entry.id   AF-A0AAD8SQC7-F1
#
_cell.length_a   1.000
_cell.length_b   1.000
_cell.length_c   1.000
_cell.angle_alpha   90.00
_cell.angle_beta   90.00
_cell.angle_gamma   90.00
#
_symmetry.space_group_name_H-M   'P 1'
#
loop_
_entity.id
_entity.type
_entity.pdbx_description
1 polymer ?
#
loop_
_entity_poly.entity_id
_entity_poly.type
_entity_poly.pdbx_seq_one_letter_code
_entity_poly.pdbx_strand_id
1 'polypeptide(L)'
;MATFRCSASAPARSSYSITLLPGDGIGPEVVDVAKNVLFVAGAKEGVELRFQEMLMGGAALEAVGVPLPDETLAAARASDGILLGAIGGYKWDTNEKHLKPETGLLDIRAGLGVFANLRPVTVFPQLVDASPLKKDIAEGVDIMVVRELTGGIYFGRPRGFGTNDNGEETGFNTEIYSVSEIDRIARVAFEVARKRGGKLCSVDKANVLEASMLWRKRVTAIASEFPDVELSHMYVDNAAMQLVRNPKQFDTIVTNNIFGDILSDEASMITGSIGMLSSASVGESGPGLFEPIHGSAPDIAGQDKANPIATILSGAILLKYGLGAENAAKRIETAVEQTLDNGFRTGDIYSHGTTLVGSPPRLGKTYVPDFKWKIHDFSALLETKATSAKSAPFDLSGYKWYLQVSPMHKKNNDETPYVALALILWPYKLEQGHTVHAVFEVSIYNHSNQMYCGCKADYNFDFKNSYSKKECLIPLQELLKSSSFLVDDSCVFGVEILKIDVSSPEKKEVVVQHKATTVQNFFVQKKGFVEGTYTWTVNNFHELELKNFFRSPTFEVGGHKWYIRMYPRGDRCSTDCLSLHLCLDASNDVPHESKNVAKMTLSIQGQKNGKHVNLTTGLVVFPGSWGWGWPNFIPLKIFKDPSEGYLVESNCIVKADLTIVGSSNDG
;
A
#
# COMPACT_ATOMS: atom_id res chain seq x y z
N MET A 1 29.11 -30.33 14.31
CA MET A 1 28.27 -29.16 14.61
C MET A 1 27.85 -28.55 13.28
N ALA A 2 26.71 -28.97 12.73
CA ALA A 2 26.08 -28.30 11.61
C ALA A 2 25.07 -27.31 12.20
N THR A 3 25.34 -26.01 12.12
CA THR A 3 24.34 -24.98 12.41
C THR A 3 23.46 -24.84 11.18
N PHE A 4 22.19 -25.20 11.25
CA PHE A 4 21.21 -24.83 10.23
C PHE A 4 21.10 -23.30 10.19
N ARG A 5 21.80 -22.72 9.21
CA ARG A 5 21.64 -21.37 8.67
C ARG A 5 21.39 -21.55 7.18
N CYS A 6 20.43 -20.84 6.61
CA CYS A 6 20.29 -20.79 5.15
C CYS A 6 21.57 -20.23 4.47
N SER A 7 22.40 -19.49 5.20
CA SER A 7 23.75 -19.10 4.76
C SER A 7 24.85 -19.82 5.54
N ALA A 8 25.76 -20.50 4.83
CA ALA A 8 26.95 -21.11 5.42
C ALA A 8 27.73 -20.07 6.24
N SER A 9 27.77 -20.25 7.57
CA SER A 9 28.68 -19.63 8.56
C SER A 9 29.38 -18.31 8.17
N ALA A 10 28.66 -17.34 7.59
CA ALA A 10 29.20 -16.03 7.31
C ALA A 10 29.18 -15.22 8.63
N PRO A 11 30.19 -14.37 8.88
CA PRO A 11 30.13 -13.40 9.97
C PRO A 11 28.86 -12.56 9.83
N ALA A 12 28.29 -12.11 10.95
CA ALA A 12 27.11 -11.26 10.96
C ALA A 12 27.35 -10.06 10.02
N ARG A 13 26.69 -10.08 8.86
CA ARG A 13 26.71 -8.96 7.92
C ARG A 13 25.68 -7.96 8.43
N SER A 14 26.02 -6.69 8.37
CA SER A 14 25.07 -5.62 8.69
C SER A 14 24.06 -5.39 7.57
N SER A 15 24.24 -5.99 6.38
CA SER A 15 23.40 -5.76 5.20
C SER A 15 23.08 -7.07 4.47
N TYR A 16 21.80 -7.26 4.11
CA TYR A 16 21.27 -8.44 3.43
C TYR A 16 20.39 -8.04 2.23
N SER A 17 20.44 -8.83 1.16
CA SER A 17 19.60 -8.70 -0.03
C SER A 17 18.39 -9.62 0.04
N ILE A 18 17.19 -9.07 -0.08
CA ILE A 18 15.93 -9.80 0.00
C ILE A 18 15.18 -9.67 -1.33
N THR A 19 14.90 -10.81 -1.96
CA THR A 19 14.00 -10.84 -3.12
C THR A 19 12.56 -10.86 -2.64
N LEU A 20 11.75 -9.92 -3.11
CA LEU A 20 10.33 -9.87 -2.88
C LEU A 20 9.61 -10.44 -4.10
N LEU A 21 8.70 -11.39 -3.88
CA LEU A 21 7.83 -11.99 -4.89
C LEU A 21 6.37 -11.70 -4.51
N PRO A 22 5.85 -10.48 -4.78
CA PRO A 22 4.49 -10.11 -4.43
C PRO A 22 3.43 -11.10 -4.93
N GLY A 23 3.58 -11.54 -6.19
CA GLY A 23 2.68 -12.46 -6.85
C GLY A 23 1.31 -11.85 -7.14
N ASP A 24 0.25 -12.60 -6.83
CA ASP A 24 -1.11 -12.38 -7.32
C ASP A 24 -2.10 -12.00 -6.19
N GLY A 25 -3.25 -11.43 -6.57
CA GLY A 25 -4.36 -11.13 -5.67
C GLY A 25 -3.97 -10.19 -4.52
N ILE A 26 -4.13 -10.63 -3.27
CA ILE A 26 -3.73 -9.86 -2.07
C ILE A 26 -2.22 -9.84 -1.83
N GLY A 27 -1.44 -10.67 -2.53
CA GLY A 27 -0.01 -10.82 -2.35
C GLY A 27 0.76 -9.49 -2.32
N PRO A 28 0.56 -8.58 -3.29
CA PRO A 28 1.16 -7.24 -3.27
C PRO A 28 0.83 -6.40 -2.03
N GLU A 29 -0.40 -6.44 -1.54
CA GLU A 29 -0.80 -5.67 -0.34
C GLU A 29 -0.10 -6.18 0.91
N VAL A 30 -0.11 -7.49 1.14
CA VAL A 30 0.47 -8.08 2.36
C VAL A 30 1.99 -8.04 2.35
N VAL A 31 2.63 -8.15 1.18
CA VAL A 31 4.10 -8.03 1.04
C VAL A 31 4.58 -6.61 1.28
N ASP A 32 3.86 -5.58 0.81
CA ASP A 32 4.23 -4.18 1.07
C ASP A 32 4.20 -3.88 2.58
N VAL A 33 3.17 -4.36 3.29
CA VAL A 33 3.09 -4.24 4.75
C VAL A 33 4.26 -4.98 5.43
N ALA A 34 4.52 -6.23 5.06
CA ALA A 34 5.59 -7.03 5.64
C ALA A 34 6.99 -6.44 5.38
N LYS A 35 7.23 -5.89 4.18
CA LYS A 35 8.46 -5.17 3.81
C LYS A 35 8.72 -3.99 4.74
N ASN A 36 7.71 -3.18 5.03
CA ASN A 36 7.82 -2.04 5.95
C ASN A 36 8.12 -2.47 7.38
N VAL A 37 7.45 -3.54 7.87
CA VAL A 37 7.73 -4.09 9.21
C VAL A 37 9.16 -4.64 9.29
N LEU A 38 9.59 -5.41 8.29
CA LEU A 38 10.95 -5.94 8.18
C LEU A 38 12.00 -4.81 8.20
N PHE A 39 11.78 -3.76 7.42
CA PHE A 39 12.68 -2.61 7.36
C PHE A 39 12.84 -1.95 8.74
N VAL A 40 11.73 -1.66 9.43
CA VAL A 40 11.76 -1.00 10.75
C VAL A 40 12.37 -1.90 11.82
N ALA A 41 12.01 -3.18 11.84
CA ALA A 41 12.54 -4.15 12.80
C ALA A 41 14.04 -4.38 12.61
N GLY A 42 14.49 -4.52 11.35
CA GLY A 42 15.89 -4.65 11.01
C GLY A 42 16.70 -3.42 11.41
N ALA A 43 16.24 -2.22 11.03
CA ALA A 43 16.93 -0.97 11.37
C ALA A 43 17.12 -0.76 12.87
N LYS A 44 16.13 -1.14 13.70
CA LYS A 44 16.23 -1.07 15.17
C LYS A 44 17.28 -2.00 15.77
N GLU A 45 17.66 -3.06 15.06
CA GLU A 45 18.67 -4.03 15.47
C GLU A 45 19.99 -3.91 14.68
N GLY A 46 20.15 -2.83 13.88
CA GLY A 46 21.35 -2.63 13.06
C GLY A 46 21.47 -3.59 11.87
N VAL A 47 20.36 -4.16 11.42
CA VAL A 47 20.26 -5.03 10.24
C VAL A 47 19.67 -4.23 9.07
N GLU A 48 20.50 -3.92 8.08
CA GLU A 48 20.09 -3.28 6.83
C GLU A 48 19.52 -4.35 5.88
N LEU A 49 18.28 -4.15 5.42
CA LEU A 49 17.63 -5.01 4.44
C LEU A 49 17.46 -4.24 3.13
N ARG A 50 17.96 -4.80 2.03
CA ARG A 50 17.80 -4.27 0.66
C ARG A 50 16.81 -5.13 -0.07
N PHE A 51 15.78 -4.51 -0.63
CA PHE A 51 14.70 -5.25 -1.28
C PHE A 51 14.78 -5.12 -2.80
N GLN A 52 14.58 -6.24 -3.50
CA GLN A 52 14.42 -6.29 -4.96
C GLN A 52 13.13 -7.03 -5.28
N GLU A 53 12.17 -6.35 -5.89
CA GLU A 53 10.91 -6.96 -6.33
C GLU A 53 11.08 -7.64 -7.70
N MET A 54 10.57 -8.86 -7.84
CA MET A 54 10.61 -9.65 -9.07
C MET A 54 9.24 -10.23 -9.39
N LEU A 55 8.99 -10.52 -10.66
CA LEU A 55 7.71 -11.05 -11.15
C LEU A 55 7.60 -12.56 -10.95
N MET A 56 6.43 -13.03 -10.53
CA MET A 56 6.11 -14.45 -10.41
C MET A 56 4.60 -14.67 -10.53
N GLY A 57 4.17 -15.87 -10.91
CA GLY A 57 2.77 -16.28 -10.92
C GLY A 57 1.98 -15.68 -12.09
N GLY A 58 0.73 -15.33 -11.82
CA GLY A 58 -0.14 -14.63 -12.75
C GLY A 58 0.43 -13.29 -13.24
N ALA A 59 1.05 -12.52 -12.34
CA ALA A 59 1.73 -11.28 -12.68
C ALA A 59 2.86 -11.49 -13.70
N ALA A 60 3.63 -12.58 -13.59
CA ALA A 60 4.65 -12.93 -14.57
C ALA A 60 4.05 -13.43 -15.90
N LEU A 61 2.98 -14.24 -15.83
CA LEU A 61 2.25 -14.69 -17.02
C LEU A 61 1.73 -13.51 -17.85
N GLU A 62 1.21 -12.47 -17.20
CA GLU A 62 0.73 -11.26 -17.87
C GLU A 62 1.85 -10.43 -18.50
N ALA A 63 3.00 -10.33 -17.82
CA ALA A 63 4.09 -9.48 -18.26
C ALA A 63 4.98 -10.15 -19.33
N VAL A 64 5.29 -11.44 -19.15
CA VAL A 64 6.32 -12.14 -19.96
C VAL A 64 5.89 -13.53 -20.44
N GLY A 65 4.66 -13.97 -20.15
CA GLY A 65 4.08 -15.21 -20.71
C GLY A 65 4.50 -16.51 -20.02
N VAL A 66 5.28 -16.46 -18.93
CA VAL A 66 5.68 -17.63 -18.14
C VAL A 66 5.47 -17.37 -16.64
N PRO A 67 5.11 -18.39 -15.83
CA PRO A 67 4.80 -18.19 -14.41
C PRO A 67 6.05 -17.98 -13.53
N LEU A 68 7.23 -18.38 -14.01
CA LEU A 68 8.51 -18.12 -13.36
C LEU A 68 9.55 -17.71 -14.42
N PRO A 69 9.87 -16.41 -14.54
CA PRO A 69 10.92 -15.94 -15.43
C PRO A 69 12.31 -16.39 -14.94
N ASP A 70 13.23 -16.66 -15.87
CA ASP A 70 14.61 -17.04 -15.53
C ASP A 70 15.33 -15.97 -14.70
N GLU A 71 15.06 -14.69 -15.00
CA GLU A 71 15.59 -13.54 -14.25
C GLU A 71 15.13 -13.55 -12.78
N THR A 72 13.87 -13.96 -12.53
CA THR A 72 13.34 -14.09 -11.17
C THR A 72 14.06 -15.19 -10.39
N LEU A 73 14.29 -16.36 -11.01
CA LEU A 73 15.03 -17.45 -10.37
C LEU A 73 16.50 -17.07 -10.13
N ALA A 74 17.12 -16.35 -11.06
CA ALA A 74 18.48 -15.85 -10.91
C ALA A 74 18.61 -14.84 -9.75
N ALA A 75 17.68 -13.88 -9.65
CA ALA A 75 17.64 -12.93 -8.55
C ALA A 75 17.39 -13.64 -7.21
N ALA A 76 16.43 -14.57 -7.15
CA ALA A 76 16.16 -15.36 -5.96
C ALA A 76 17.40 -16.11 -5.47
N ARG A 77 18.14 -16.78 -6.37
CA ARG A 77 19.40 -17.49 -6.04
C ARG A 77 20.51 -16.58 -5.55
N ALA A 78 20.55 -15.33 -6.01
CA ALA A 78 21.56 -14.35 -5.63
C ALA A 78 21.24 -13.60 -4.32
N SER A 79 20.02 -13.76 -3.79
CA SER A 79 19.56 -13.13 -2.55
C SER A 79 20.03 -13.89 -1.30
N ASP A 80 19.90 -13.26 -0.13
CA ASP A 80 20.08 -13.88 1.18
C ASP A 80 18.76 -14.51 1.70
N GLY A 81 17.61 -14.10 1.15
CA GLY A 81 16.30 -14.65 1.47
C GLY A 81 15.21 -14.14 0.53
N ILE A 82 14.14 -14.92 0.38
CA ILE A 82 13.00 -14.58 -0.47
C ILE A 82 11.73 -14.48 0.36
N LEU A 83 10.99 -13.38 0.21
CA LEU A 83 9.65 -13.23 0.79
C LEU A 83 8.62 -13.24 -0.34
N LEU A 84 7.75 -14.24 -0.35
CA LEU A 84 6.67 -14.40 -1.32
C LEU A 84 5.32 -14.03 -0.69
N GLY A 85 4.46 -13.38 -1.48
CA GLY A 85 3.10 -12.99 -1.09
C GLY A 85 2.11 -14.13 -1.30
N ALA A 86 1.51 -14.19 -2.48
CA ALA A 86 0.59 -15.26 -2.84
C ALA A 86 0.60 -15.53 -4.34
N ILE A 87 0.19 -16.73 -4.78
CA ILE A 87 0.18 -17.13 -6.19
C ILE A 87 -1.20 -17.70 -6.54
N GLY A 88 -1.70 -17.40 -7.75
CA GLY A 88 -2.92 -17.99 -8.30
C GLY A 88 -4.06 -16.99 -8.49
N GLY A 89 -5.05 -17.38 -9.31
CA GLY A 89 -6.27 -16.60 -9.53
C GLY A 89 -7.10 -17.13 -10.69
N TYR A 90 -8.41 -16.83 -10.67
CA TYR A 90 -9.41 -17.41 -11.59
C TYR A 90 -9.10 -17.19 -13.07
N LYS A 91 -8.36 -16.12 -13.41
CA LYS A 91 -7.99 -15.76 -14.78
C LYS A 91 -7.17 -16.86 -15.48
N TRP A 92 -6.39 -17.64 -14.73
CA TRP A 92 -5.44 -18.60 -15.29
C TRP A 92 -5.87 -20.07 -15.08
N ASP A 93 -7.07 -20.32 -14.55
CA ASP A 93 -7.55 -21.68 -14.22
C ASP A 93 -7.66 -22.60 -15.45
N THR A 94 -7.97 -22.01 -16.61
CA THR A 94 -8.11 -22.73 -17.89
C THR A 94 -6.81 -22.88 -18.67
N ASN A 95 -5.69 -22.34 -18.15
CA ASN A 95 -4.40 -22.48 -18.81
C ASN A 95 -3.94 -23.93 -18.81
N GLU A 96 -3.12 -24.29 -19.82
CA GLU A 96 -2.35 -25.52 -19.78
C GLU A 96 -1.52 -25.59 -18.51
N LYS A 97 -1.32 -26.79 -17.96
CA LYS A 97 -0.65 -26.99 -16.65
C LYS A 97 0.68 -26.23 -16.53
N HIS A 98 1.50 -26.22 -17.57
CA HIS A 98 2.81 -25.56 -17.55
C HIS A 98 2.73 -24.02 -17.54
N LEU A 99 1.56 -23.44 -17.86
CA LEU A 99 1.27 -22.00 -17.86
C LEU A 99 0.33 -21.60 -16.71
N LYS A 100 0.20 -22.44 -15.69
CA LYS A 100 -0.53 -22.09 -14.46
C LYS A 100 0.40 -21.39 -13.45
N PRO A 101 -0.09 -20.38 -12.70
CA PRO A 101 0.71 -19.69 -11.69
C PRO A 101 1.39 -20.64 -10.69
N GLU A 102 0.67 -21.67 -10.24
CA GLU A 102 1.13 -22.66 -9.25
C GLU A 102 2.33 -23.48 -9.75
N THR A 103 2.49 -23.62 -11.07
CA THR A 103 3.66 -24.25 -11.66
C THR A 103 4.93 -23.45 -11.36
N GLY A 104 4.86 -22.12 -11.39
CA GLY A 104 5.98 -21.27 -10.98
C GLY A 104 6.39 -21.48 -9.52
N LEU A 105 5.42 -21.73 -8.62
CA LEU A 105 5.70 -22.04 -7.21
C LEU A 105 6.43 -23.38 -7.02
N LEU A 106 6.05 -24.40 -7.78
CA LEU A 106 6.77 -25.68 -7.78
C LEU A 106 8.18 -25.52 -8.36
N ASP A 107 8.31 -24.77 -9.45
CA ASP A 107 9.58 -24.58 -10.16
C ASP A 107 10.57 -23.76 -9.35
N ILE A 108 10.14 -22.72 -8.60
CA ILE A 108 11.06 -21.95 -7.75
C ILE A 108 11.54 -22.79 -6.56
N ARG A 109 10.66 -23.61 -5.97
CA ARG A 109 11.02 -24.50 -4.85
C ARG A 109 12.06 -25.53 -5.29
N ALA A 110 11.83 -26.16 -6.44
CA ALA A 110 12.80 -27.08 -7.04
C ALA A 110 14.10 -26.35 -7.46
N GLY A 111 13.98 -25.18 -8.10
CA GLY A 111 15.10 -24.39 -8.60
C GLY A 111 16.02 -23.82 -7.51
N LEU A 112 15.51 -23.63 -6.29
CA LEU A 112 16.28 -23.24 -5.11
C LEU A 112 16.75 -24.46 -4.28
N GLY A 113 16.22 -25.65 -4.52
CA GLY A 113 16.52 -26.84 -3.72
C GLY A 113 16.00 -26.75 -2.28
N VAL A 114 14.92 -26.01 -2.05
CA VAL A 114 14.32 -25.81 -0.71
C VAL A 114 13.42 -26.99 -0.32
N PHE A 115 14.05 -28.11 0.04
CA PHE A 115 13.36 -29.39 0.26
C PHE A 115 12.60 -29.50 1.59
N ALA A 116 12.86 -28.63 2.57
CA ALA A 116 12.22 -28.70 3.89
C ALA A 116 11.26 -27.54 4.10
N ASN A 117 9.96 -27.84 4.16
CA ASN A 117 8.93 -26.87 4.52
C ASN A 117 8.64 -26.94 6.02
N LEU A 118 8.76 -25.81 6.70
CA LEU A 118 8.48 -25.62 8.12
C LEU A 118 7.21 -24.78 8.23
N ARG A 119 6.16 -25.36 8.81
CA ARG A 119 4.87 -24.71 9.06
C ARG A 119 4.56 -24.73 10.56
N PRO A 120 4.84 -23.62 11.29
CA PRO A 120 4.38 -23.47 12.65
C PRO A 120 2.86 -23.31 12.69
N VAL A 121 2.22 -24.06 13.59
CA VAL A 121 0.79 -24.06 13.84
C VAL A 121 0.59 -23.76 15.31
N THR A 122 0.27 -22.50 15.61
CA THR A 122 0.13 -22.01 16.97
C THR A 122 -1.23 -21.35 17.15
N VAL A 123 -1.93 -21.70 18.23
CA VAL A 123 -3.16 -21.01 18.63
C VAL A 123 -2.80 -19.83 19.51
N PHE A 124 -2.99 -18.62 18.98
CA PHE A 124 -2.81 -17.38 19.74
C PHE A 124 -3.86 -17.27 20.85
N PRO A 125 -3.49 -16.94 22.10
CA PRO A 125 -4.44 -16.81 23.21
C PRO A 125 -5.61 -15.87 22.91
N GLN A 126 -5.36 -14.80 22.16
CA GLN A 126 -6.33 -13.78 21.79
C GLN A 126 -7.31 -14.24 20.68
N LEU A 127 -7.05 -15.39 20.05
CA LEU A 127 -7.78 -15.94 18.91
C LEU A 127 -8.28 -17.38 19.16
N VAL A 128 -8.18 -17.90 20.38
CA VAL A 128 -8.58 -19.29 20.71
C VAL A 128 -10.01 -19.60 20.27
N ASP A 129 -10.91 -18.63 20.41
CA ASP A 129 -12.34 -18.80 20.08
C ASP A 129 -12.60 -18.86 18.57
N ALA A 130 -11.60 -18.60 17.72
CA ALA A 130 -11.69 -18.83 16.28
C ALA A 130 -11.56 -20.32 15.93
N SER A 131 -10.92 -21.13 16.79
CA SER A 131 -10.74 -22.55 16.58
C SER A 131 -12.10 -23.29 16.48
N PRO A 132 -12.24 -24.26 15.57
CA PRO A 132 -13.43 -25.12 15.53
C PRO A 132 -13.46 -26.15 16.66
N LEU A 133 -12.36 -26.31 17.41
CA LEU A 133 -12.27 -27.24 18.54
C LEU A 133 -12.75 -26.56 19.83
N LYS A 134 -13.09 -27.39 20.83
CA LYS A 134 -13.36 -26.87 22.18
C LYS A 134 -12.12 -26.14 22.72
N LYS A 135 -12.36 -25.05 23.44
CA LYS A 135 -11.31 -24.19 24.00
C LYS A 135 -10.24 -24.97 24.78
N ASP A 136 -10.63 -25.92 25.62
CA ASP A 136 -9.72 -26.76 26.42
C ASP A 136 -8.82 -27.67 25.58
N ILE A 137 -9.22 -27.96 24.33
CA ILE A 137 -8.44 -28.74 23.36
C ILE A 137 -7.51 -27.82 22.55
N ALA A 138 -8.01 -26.68 22.07
CA ALA A 138 -7.29 -25.75 21.20
C ALA A 138 -6.25 -24.88 21.93
N GLU A 139 -6.55 -24.44 23.14
CA GLU A 139 -5.70 -23.52 23.90
C GLU A 139 -4.35 -24.17 24.22
N GLY A 140 -3.27 -23.50 23.79
CA GLY A 140 -1.88 -23.96 23.98
C GLY A 140 -1.37 -24.94 22.92
N VAL A 141 -2.08 -25.12 21.80
CA VAL A 141 -1.54 -25.85 20.64
C VAL A 141 -0.38 -25.05 20.04
N ASP A 142 0.78 -25.70 19.94
CA ASP A 142 2.01 -25.23 19.30
C ASP A 142 2.71 -26.42 18.63
N ILE A 143 2.50 -26.59 17.33
CA ILE A 143 3.00 -27.70 16.52
C ILE A 143 3.88 -27.16 15.40
N MET A 144 4.99 -27.82 15.11
CA MET A 144 5.78 -27.57 13.91
C MET A 144 5.64 -28.74 12.94
N VAL A 145 5.10 -28.50 11.75
CA VAL A 145 5.07 -29.50 10.67
C VAL A 145 6.28 -29.30 9.76
N VAL A 146 7.12 -30.32 9.67
CA VAL A 146 8.30 -30.41 8.79
C VAL A 146 7.96 -31.34 7.64
N ARG A 147 7.62 -30.76 6.49
CA ARG A 147 7.19 -31.44 5.27
C ARG A 147 8.33 -31.50 4.27
N GLU A 148 8.57 -32.68 3.68
CA GLU A 148 9.42 -32.77 2.49
C GLU A 148 8.71 -32.12 1.29
N LEU A 149 9.38 -31.21 0.57
CA LEU A 149 8.71 -30.29 -0.36
C LEU A 149 9.07 -30.52 -1.83
N THR A 150 10.13 -31.27 -2.14
CA THR A 150 10.73 -31.36 -3.49
C THR A 150 10.73 -32.76 -4.11
N GLY A 151 10.22 -33.77 -3.40
CA GLY A 151 10.16 -35.16 -3.83
C GLY A 151 8.77 -35.78 -3.69
N GLY A 152 8.73 -37.12 -3.64
CA GLY A 152 7.50 -37.89 -3.52
C GLY A 152 6.60 -37.83 -4.76
N ILE A 153 5.32 -38.16 -4.58
CA ILE A 153 4.31 -38.29 -5.64
C ILE A 153 4.07 -36.99 -6.44
N TYR A 154 4.51 -35.86 -5.90
CA TYR A 154 4.37 -34.54 -6.51
C TYR A 154 5.36 -34.33 -7.65
N PHE A 155 6.51 -35.02 -7.62
CA PHE A 155 7.58 -34.90 -8.61
C PHE A 155 7.94 -36.24 -9.28
N GLY A 156 7.53 -37.36 -8.68
CA GLY A 156 7.87 -38.71 -9.12
C GLY A 156 7.43 -39.02 -10.55
N ARG A 157 8.27 -39.81 -11.22
CA ARG A 157 8.06 -40.32 -12.58
C ARG A 157 8.11 -41.86 -12.58
N PRO A 158 7.35 -42.53 -13.48
CA PRO A 158 6.49 -41.95 -14.52
C PRO A 158 5.19 -41.36 -13.93
N ARG A 159 4.57 -40.41 -14.66
CA ARG A 159 3.28 -39.81 -14.30
C ARG A 159 2.51 -39.38 -15.55
N GLY A 160 1.19 -39.34 -15.48
CA GLY A 160 0.33 -38.88 -16.57
C GLY A 160 -1.02 -39.56 -16.56
N PHE A 161 -1.73 -39.43 -17.67
CA PHE A 161 -2.92 -40.21 -17.95
C PHE A 161 -2.95 -40.56 -19.45
N GLY A 162 -3.60 -41.66 -19.79
CA GLY A 162 -3.71 -42.12 -21.17
C GLY A 162 -4.54 -43.39 -21.27
N THR A 163 -4.68 -43.91 -22.48
CA THR A 163 -5.41 -45.15 -22.72
C THR A 163 -4.43 -46.32 -22.63
N ASN A 164 -4.74 -47.31 -21.79
CA ASN A 164 -3.96 -48.55 -21.69
C ASN A 164 -4.18 -49.46 -22.92
N ASP A 165 -3.43 -50.56 -23.02
CA ASP A 165 -3.51 -51.50 -24.15
C ASP A 165 -4.91 -52.13 -24.33
N ASN A 166 -5.75 -52.11 -23.30
CA ASN A 166 -7.12 -52.61 -23.33
C ASN A 166 -8.16 -51.55 -23.76
N GLY A 167 -7.73 -50.33 -24.08
CA GLY A 167 -8.63 -49.23 -24.43
C GLY A 167 -9.20 -48.46 -23.23
N GLU A 168 -8.74 -48.70 -22.00
CA GLU A 168 -9.25 -48.03 -20.80
C GLU A 168 -8.40 -46.81 -20.43
N GLU A 169 -9.06 -45.71 -20.04
CA GLU A 169 -8.35 -44.54 -19.50
C GLU A 169 -7.73 -44.87 -18.14
N THR A 170 -6.44 -44.61 -18.01
CA THR A 170 -5.65 -44.84 -16.80
C THR A 170 -4.87 -43.58 -16.46
N GLY A 171 -5.02 -43.08 -15.24
CA GLY A 171 -4.18 -42.04 -14.64
C GLY A 171 -3.19 -42.64 -13.64
N PHE A 172 -1.96 -42.16 -13.62
CA PHE A 172 -0.92 -42.67 -12.75
C PHE A 172 0.06 -41.58 -12.28
N ASN A 173 0.54 -41.76 -11.05
CA ASN A 173 1.64 -41.02 -10.45
C ASN A 173 2.51 -42.01 -9.66
N THR A 174 3.77 -41.66 -9.42
CA THR A 174 4.72 -42.51 -8.71
C THR A 174 5.15 -41.85 -7.40
N GLU A 175 4.83 -42.45 -6.25
CA GLU A 175 5.42 -42.08 -4.96
C GLU A 175 6.82 -42.70 -4.85
N ILE A 176 7.85 -41.87 -4.79
CA ILE A 176 9.25 -42.32 -4.78
C ILE A 176 10.10 -41.42 -3.91
N TYR A 177 10.96 -42.05 -3.10
CA TYR A 177 11.96 -41.38 -2.27
C TYR A 177 13.27 -42.17 -2.28
N SER A 178 14.37 -41.46 -2.50
CA SER A 178 15.72 -41.97 -2.27
C SER A 178 16.10 -41.84 -0.79
N VAL A 179 17.11 -42.60 -0.37
CA VAL A 179 17.64 -42.53 1.00
C VAL A 179 18.11 -41.12 1.33
N SER A 180 18.83 -40.45 0.42
CA SER A 180 19.33 -39.08 0.63
C SER A 180 18.21 -38.07 0.87
N GLU A 181 17.08 -38.20 0.18
CA GLU A 181 15.94 -37.30 0.34
C GLU A 181 15.27 -37.43 1.71
N ILE A 182 15.14 -38.66 2.22
CA ILE A 182 14.58 -38.92 3.55
C ILE A 182 15.57 -38.47 4.63
N ASP A 183 16.85 -38.77 4.44
CA ASP A 183 17.91 -38.49 5.39
C ASP A 183 18.08 -36.97 5.64
N ARG A 184 17.98 -36.13 4.60
CA ARG A 184 18.11 -34.67 4.73
C ARG A 184 16.92 -34.04 5.47
N ILE A 185 15.69 -34.45 5.17
CA ILE A 185 14.49 -33.92 5.84
C ILE A 185 14.37 -34.42 7.27
N ALA A 186 14.76 -35.67 7.54
CA ALA A 186 14.81 -36.21 8.89
C ALA A 186 15.76 -35.38 9.78
N ARG A 187 16.97 -35.07 9.29
CA ARG A 187 17.93 -34.25 10.05
C ARG A 187 17.40 -32.84 10.34
N VAL A 188 16.76 -32.18 9.37
CA VAL A 188 16.08 -30.90 9.62
C VAL A 188 15.08 -31.05 10.76
N ALA A 189 14.23 -32.07 10.71
CA ALA A 189 13.18 -32.23 11.70
C ALA A 189 13.70 -32.54 13.11
N PHE A 190 14.74 -33.36 13.23
CA PHE A 190 15.40 -33.61 14.52
C PHE A 190 16.01 -32.33 15.09
N GLU A 191 16.65 -31.50 14.26
CA GLU A 191 17.22 -30.24 14.72
C GLU A 191 16.16 -29.20 15.11
N VAL A 192 15.06 -29.15 14.38
CA VAL A 192 13.89 -28.34 14.72
C VAL A 192 13.32 -28.80 16.06
N ALA A 193 13.13 -30.11 16.26
CA ALA A 193 12.62 -30.66 17.52
C ALA A 193 13.55 -30.33 18.71
N ARG A 194 14.88 -30.40 18.52
CA ARG A 194 15.88 -30.04 19.55
C ARG A 194 15.78 -28.58 19.99
N LYS A 195 15.38 -27.67 19.10
CA LYS A 195 15.15 -26.24 19.41
C LYS A 195 13.77 -25.96 20.01
N ARG A 196 12.92 -26.99 20.13
CA ARG A 196 11.55 -26.92 20.65
C ARG A 196 11.40 -27.82 21.89
N GLY A 197 10.35 -28.64 21.94
CA GLY A 197 10.04 -29.52 23.08
C GLY A 197 10.82 -30.85 23.10
N GLY A 198 11.77 -31.05 22.18
CA GLY A 198 12.59 -32.26 22.11
C GLY A 198 11.82 -33.50 21.67
N LYS A 199 10.66 -33.37 21.02
CA LYS A 199 9.83 -34.50 20.57
C LYS A 199 9.57 -34.45 19.08
N LEU A 200 9.81 -35.59 18.41
CA LEU A 200 9.59 -35.77 16.99
C LEU A 200 8.63 -36.93 16.72
N CYS A 201 7.50 -36.64 16.06
CA CYS A 201 6.60 -37.65 15.54
C CYS A 201 6.82 -37.81 14.03
N SER A 202 7.31 -38.97 13.60
CA SER A 202 7.44 -39.31 12.19
C SER A 202 6.16 -39.97 11.68
N VAL A 203 5.52 -39.34 10.68
CA VAL A 203 4.25 -39.81 10.12
C VAL A 203 4.47 -40.48 8.77
N ASP A 204 3.86 -41.66 8.59
CA ASP A 204 4.00 -42.47 7.39
C ASP A 204 2.79 -43.41 7.15
N LYS A 205 2.84 -44.26 6.13
CA LYS A 205 1.90 -45.39 5.93
C LYS A 205 2.64 -46.72 5.77
N ALA A 206 3.60 -47.00 6.67
CA ALA A 206 4.51 -48.14 6.56
C ALA A 206 3.84 -49.52 6.70
N ASN A 207 2.57 -49.59 7.07
CA ASN A 207 1.79 -50.83 7.04
C ASN A 207 1.27 -51.21 5.63
N VAL A 208 1.38 -50.31 4.65
CA VAL A 208 0.90 -50.54 3.27
C VAL A 208 1.95 -50.18 2.22
N LEU A 209 2.69 -49.08 2.38
CA LEU A 209 3.53 -48.52 1.31
C LEU A 209 5.02 -48.76 1.56
N GLU A 210 5.72 -49.37 0.60
CA GLU A 210 7.17 -49.61 0.69
C GLU A 210 7.98 -48.31 0.77
N ALA A 211 7.53 -47.24 0.09
CA ALA A 211 8.13 -45.91 0.21
C ALA A 211 8.07 -45.40 1.67
N SER A 212 6.96 -45.65 2.37
CA SER A 212 6.81 -45.34 3.79
C SER A 212 7.58 -46.30 4.71
N MET A 213 7.76 -47.57 4.32
CA MET A 213 8.62 -48.50 5.05
C MET A 213 10.08 -48.04 5.01
N LEU A 214 10.55 -47.60 3.83
CA LEU A 214 11.88 -47.01 3.67
C LEU A 214 12.00 -45.71 4.48
N TRP A 215 10.99 -44.84 4.41
CA TRP A 215 10.90 -43.62 5.23
C TRP A 215 11.13 -43.91 6.70
N ARG A 216 10.30 -44.79 7.29
CA ARG A 216 10.41 -45.19 8.70
C ARG A 216 11.79 -45.75 9.02
N LYS A 217 12.29 -46.68 8.21
CA LYS A 217 13.62 -47.28 8.39
C LYS A 217 14.73 -46.22 8.47
N ARG A 218 14.70 -45.22 7.59
CA ARG A 218 15.71 -44.15 7.57
C ARG A 218 15.56 -43.21 8.75
N VAL A 219 14.36 -42.71 9.05
CA VAL A 219 14.13 -41.83 10.19
C VAL A 219 14.55 -42.48 11.51
N THR A 220 14.22 -43.77 11.71
CA THR A 220 14.68 -44.53 12.89
C THR A 220 16.21 -44.62 12.96
N ALA A 221 16.90 -44.82 11.83
CA ALA A 221 18.35 -44.87 11.81
C ALA A 221 18.99 -43.51 12.19
N ILE A 222 18.44 -42.41 11.67
CA ILE A 222 18.91 -41.05 11.97
C ILE A 222 18.73 -40.69 13.45
N ALA A 223 17.74 -41.24 14.14
CA ALA A 223 17.51 -40.99 15.56
C ALA A 223 18.74 -41.22 16.44
N SER A 224 19.63 -42.16 16.06
CA SER A 224 20.88 -42.42 16.77
C SER A 224 21.85 -41.23 16.78
N GLU A 225 21.74 -40.31 15.81
CA GLU A 225 22.50 -39.05 15.75
C GLU A 225 21.94 -37.98 16.70
N PHE A 226 20.73 -38.17 17.24
CA PHE A 226 19.97 -37.20 18.05
C PHE A 226 19.41 -37.84 19.34
N PRO A 227 20.28 -38.31 20.26
CA PRO A 227 19.86 -39.06 21.44
C PRO A 227 19.04 -38.25 22.46
N ASP A 228 19.01 -36.93 22.33
CA ASP A 228 18.27 -35.98 23.15
C ASP A 228 16.88 -35.63 22.59
N VAL A 229 16.48 -36.23 21.45
CA VAL A 229 15.14 -36.05 20.87
C VAL A 229 14.35 -37.36 20.98
N GLU A 230 13.17 -37.30 21.57
CA GLU A 230 12.24 -38.44 21.65
C GLU A 230 11.58 -38.66 20.29
N LEU A 231 11.93 -39.78 19.62
CA LEU A 231 11.30 -40.20 18.37
C LEU A 231 10.09 -41.10 18.64
N SER A 232 8.97 -40.78 18.01
CA SER A 232 7.79 -41.63 17.88
C SER A 232 7.37 -41.78 16.41
N HIS A 233 6.58 -42.81 16.10
CA HIS A 233 6.03 -43.03 14.77
C HIS A 233 4.51 -43.13 14.82
N MET A 234 3.83 -42.57 13.82
CA MET A 234 2.38 -42.63 13.70
C MET A 234 1.96 -42.85 12.25
N TYR A 235 0.87 -43.58 12.02
CA TYR A 235 0.30 -43.66 10.68
C TYR A 235 -0.50 -42.41 10.33
N VAL A 236 -0.49 -41.99 9.07
CA VAL A 236 -1.12 -40.74 8.61
C VAL A 236 -2.60 -40.62 8.96
N ASP A 237 -3.36 -41.71 8.90
CA ASP A 237 -4.77 -41.75 9.30
C ASP A 237 -4.96 -41.54 10.81
N ASN A 238 -4.11 -42.16 11.63
CA ASN A 238 -4.13 -41.91 13.07
C ASN A 238 -3.65 -40.48 13.39
N ALA A 239 -2.66 -39.95 12.67
CA ALA A 239 -2.18 -38.58 12.86
C ALA A 239 -3.30 -37.55 12.62
N ALA A 240 -4.08 -37.71 11.56
CA ALA A 240 -5.28 -36.90 11.31
C ALA A 240 -6.26 -36.96 12.50
N MET A 241 -6.59 -38.17 12.97
CA MET A 241 -7.44 -38.33 14.15
C MET A 241 -6.87 -37.68 15.41
N GLN A 242 -5.55 -37.78 15.64
CA GLN A 242 -4.87 -37.23 16.81
C GLN A 242 -4.79 -35.70 16.78
N LEU A 243 -4.66 -35.09 15.60
CA LEU A 243 -4.71 -33.64 15.44
C LEU A 243 -6.06 -33.09 15.93
N VAL A 244 -7.17 -33.76 15.63
CA VAL A 244 -8.50 -33.38 16.15
C VAL A 244 -8.66 -33.72 17.62
N ARG A 245 -8.20 -34.91 18.06
CA ARG A 245 -8.48 -35.45 19.39
C ARG A 245 -7.65 -34.80 20.50
N ASN A 246 -6.35 -34.64 20.29
CA ASN A 246 -5.40 -34.13 21.26
C ASN A 246 -4.18 -33.51 20.55
N PRO A 247 -4.35 -32.36 19.86
CA PRO A 247 -3.28 -31.74 19.08
C PRO A 247 -2.05 -31.39 19.92
N LYS A 248 -2.24 -31.06 21.21
CA LYS A 248 -1.18 -30.67 22.16
C LYS A 248 -0.17 -31.78 22.48
N GLN A 249 -0.40 -33.02 22.01
CA GLN A 249 0.59 -34.08 22.14
C GLN A 249 1.77 -33.91 21.18
N PHE A 250 1.58 -33.18 20.08
CA PHE A 250 2.60 -32.97 19.07
C PHE A 250 3.46 -31.76 19.39
N ASP A 251 4.77 -31.92 19.22
CA ASP A 251 5.73 -30.82 19.20
C ASP A 251 6.19 -30.58 17.76
N THR A 252 6.94 -31.54 17.20
CA THR A 252 7.38 -31.51 15.80
C THR A 252 6.87 -32.77 15.08
N ILE A 253 6.28 -32.58 13.90
CA ILE A 253 5.85 -33.66 13.00
C ILE A 253 6.78 -33.66 11.78
N VAL A 254 7.27 -34.82 11.34
CA VAL A 254 7.98 -34.97 10.07
C VAL A 254 7.30 -35.98 9.16
N THR A 255 7.10 -35.62 7.90
CA THR A 255 6.39 -36.48 6.95
C THR A 255 6.74 -36.17 5.50
N ASN A 256 6.36 -37.06 4.58
CA ASN A 256 6.55 -36.88 3.14
C ASN A 256 5.69 -35.74 2.58
N ASN A 257 5.83 -35.46 1.27
CA ASN A 257 5.21 -34.31 0.63
C ASN A 257 3.67 -34.32 0.69
N ILE A 258 3.03 -35.41 0.25
CA ILE A 258 1.56 -35.46 0.19
C ILE A 258 0.90 -35.53 1.57
N PHE A 259 1.46 -36.30 2.52
CA PHE A 259 0.91 -36.35 3.86
C PHE A 259 1.17 -35.04 4.62
N GLY A 260 2.32 -34.41 4.37
CA GLY A 260 2.64 -33.11 4.94
C GLY A 260 1.70 -32.02 4.45
N ASP A 261 1.31 -32.06 3.18
CA ASP A 261 0.28 -31.15 2.64
C ASP A 261 -1.00 -31.26 3.46
N ILE A 262 -1.58 -32.45 3.50
CA ILE A 262 -2.86 -32.74 4.14
C ILE A 262 -2.83 -32.41 5.64
N LEU A 263 -1.84 -32.92 6.36
CA LEU A 263 -1.76 -32.74 7.82
C LEU A 263 -1.44 -31.30 8.20
N SER A 264 -0.67 -30.57 7.39
CA SER A 264 -0.38 -29.16 7.67
C SER A 264 -1.61 -28.28 7.47
N ASP A 265 -2.45 -28.57 6.47
CA ASP A 265 -3.71 -27.86 6.26
C ASP A 265 -4.75 -28.20 7.33
N GLU A 266 -4.83 -29.47 7.75
CA GLU A 266 -5.67 -29.90 8.87
C GLU A 266 -5.25 -29.20 10.18
N ALA A 267 -3.95 -29.19 10.48
CA ALA A 267 -3.39 -28.50 11.63
C ALA A 267 -3.65 -26.98 11.56
N SER A 268 -3.55 -26.39 10.37
CA SER A 268 -3.85 -24.98 10.15
C SER A 268 -5.31 -24.64 10.45
N MET A 269 -6.26 -25.49 10.04
CA MET A 269 -7.67 -25.29 10.34
C MET A 269 -8.00 -25.43 11.83
N ILE A 270 -7.24 -26.24 12.57
CA ILE A 270 -7.39 -26.34 14.04
C ILE A 270 -7.16 -25.00 14.72
N THR A 271 -6.31 -24.11 14.18
CA THR A 271 -6.14 -22.78 14.77
C THR A 271 -7.34 -21.87 14.54
N GLY A 272 -8.13 -22.13 13.50
CA GLY A 272 -9.27 -21.32 13.11
C GLY A 272 -8.92 -19.97 12.46
N SER A 273 -7.63 -19.67 12.27
CA SER A 273 -7.18 -18.36 11.76
C SER A 273 -6.07 -18.54 10.73
N ILE A 274 -6.42 -19.01 9.53
CA ILE A 274 -5.46 -19.27 8.43
C ILE A 274 -4.65 -18.02 8.07
N GLY A 275 -5.25 -16.82 8.14
CA GLY A 275 -4.59 -15.53 7.91
C GLY A 275 -3.45 -15.18 8.88
N MET A 276 -3.20 -16.02 9.89
CA MET A 276 -2.11 -15.87 10.86
C MET A 276 -0.90 -16.79 10.58
N LEU A 277 -1.03 -17.72 9.64
CA LEU A 277 -0.10 -18.82 9.52
C LEU A 277 0.98 -18.57 8.46
N SER A 278 2.22 -18.62 8.92
CA SER A 278 3.44 -18.37 8.14
C SER A 278 4.14 -19.69 7.80
N SER A 279 5.08 -19.66 6.86
CA SER A 279 5.90 -20.82 6.54
C SER A 279 7.29 -20.45 6.05
N ALA A 280 8.21 -21.40 6.16
CA ALA A 280 9.54 -21.35 5.55
C ALA A 280 9.79 -22.60 4.71
N SER A 281 10.45 -22.43 3.58
CA SER A 281 11.00 -23.51 2.77
C SER A 281 12.50 -23.32 2.70
N VAL A 282 13.25 -24.29 3.19
CA VAL A 282 14.71 -24.21 3.34
C VAL A 282 15.41 -25.40 2.67
N GLY A 283 16.61 -25.15 2.15
CA GLY A 283 17.48 -26.16 1.53
C GLY A 283 18.70 -26.48 2.39
N GLU A 284 19.65 -27.25 1.85
CA GLU A 284 20.91 -27.57 2.54
C GLU A 284 21.83 -26.33 2.61
N SER A 285 21.74 -25.49 1.59
CA SER A 285 22.47 -24.23 1.46
C SER A 285 21.69 -23.29 0.53
N GLY A 286 21.93 -21.99 0.66
CA GLY A 286 21.30 -20.97 -0.16
C GLY A 286 20.05 -20.35 0.49
N PRO A 287 19.44 -19.36 -0.17
CA PRO A 287 18.40 -18.56 0.43
C PRO A 287 17.13 -19.38 0.71
N GLY A 288 16.51 -19.14 1.87
CA GLY A 288 15.20 -19.68 2.19
C GLY A 288 14.09 -18.91 1.48
N LEU A 289 12.99 -19.60 1.18
CA LEU A 289 11.74 -19.03 0.68
C LEU A 289 10.73 -18.96 1.82
N PHE A 290 10.22 -17.76 2.12
CA PHE A 290 9.30 -17.49 3.22
C PHE A 290 7.98 -16.97 2.66
N GLU A 291 6.85 -17.57 3.05
CA GLU A 291 5.55 -17.27 2.46
C GLU A 291 4.42 -17.52 3.47
N PRO A 292 3.35 -16.71 3.48
CA PRO A 292 2.13 -17.08 4.18
C PRO A 292 1.55 -18.35 3.57
N ILE A 293 0.75 -19.12 4.32
CA ILE A 293 0.11 -20.33 3.76
C ILE A 293 -1.23 -20.03 3.07
N HIS A 294 -1.82 -18.85 3.30
CA HIS A 294 -3.09 -18.48 2.69
C HIS A 294 -2.90 -18.24 1.18
N GLY A 295 -3.97 -18.49 0.41
CA GLY A 295 -3.99 -18.22 -1.03
C GLY A 295 -4.03 -16.72 -1.37
N SER A 296 -4.21 -16.43 -2.66
CA SER A 296 -4.23 -15.06 -3.20
C SER A 296 -5.53 -14.28 -2.96
N ALA A 297 -6.58 -14.92 -2.44
CA ALA A 297 -7.88 -14.31 -2.12
C ALA A 297 -8.35 -13.25 -3.16
N PRO A 298 -8.57 -13.65 -4.43
CA PRO A 298 -8.82 -12.70 -5.53
C PRO A 298 -10.09 -11.86 -5.34
N ASP A 299 -11.03 -12.36 -4.54
CA ASP A 299 -12.32 -11.76 -4.21
C ASP A 299 -12.20 -10.51 -3.31
N ILE A 300 -11.09 -10.38 -2.56
CA ILE A 300 -10.82 -9.23 -1.69
C ILE A 300 -9.58 -8.42 -2.10
N ALA A 301 -8.92 -8.80 -3.20
CA ALA A 301 -7.79 -8.05 -3.75
C ALA A 301 -8.19 -6.60 -4.09
N GLY A 302 -7.34 -5.65 -3.73
CA GLY A 302 -7.51 -4.21 -3.89
C GLY A 302 -8.52 -3.57 -2.93
N GLN A 303 -9.02 -4.30 -1.93
CA GLN A 303 -10.09 -3.83 -1.04
C GLN A 303 -9.64 -3.48 0.38
N ASP A 304 -8.33 -3.56 0.67
CA ASP A 304 -7.78 -3.24 2.00
C ASP A 304 -8.37 -4.13 3.11
N LYS A 305 -8.64 -5.40 2.79
CA LYS A 305 -9.28 -6.38 3.70
C LYS A 305 -8.38 -7.54 4.11
N ALA A 306 -7.28 -7.73 3.41
CA ALA A 306 -6.39 -8.85 3.64
C ALA A 306 -5.79 -8.82 5.06
N ASN A 307 -5.44 -9.99 5.59
CA ASN A 307 -4.69 -10.06 6.84
C ASN A 307 -3.18 -10.10 6.53
N PRO A 308 -2.39 -9.07 6.86
CA PRO A 308 -0.97 -9.09 6.57
C PRO A 308 -0.16 -9.90 7.58
N ILE A 309 -0.75 -10.36 8.69
CA ILE A 309 -0.01 -10.93 9.82
C ILE A 309 0.74 -12.20 9.41
N ALA A 310 0.14 -13.09 8.63
CA ALA A 310 0.84 -14.27 8.12
C ALA A 310 2.13 -13.90 7.37
N THR A 311 2.08 -12.91 6.46
CA THR A 311 3.27 -12.46 5.70
C THR A 311 4.28 -11.73 6.59
N ILE A 312 3.81 -10.95 7.57
CA ILE A 312 4.66 -10.31 8.59
C ILE A 312 5.42 -11.37 9.41
N LEU A 313 4.72 -12.41 9.86
CA LEU A 313 5.32 -13.52 10.60
C LEU A 313 6.25 -14.37 9.71
N SER A 314 5.95 -14.52 8.42
CA SER A 314 6.90 -15.10 7.45
C SER A 314 8.18 -14.25 7.35
N GLY A 315 8.07 -12.93 7.42
CA GLY A 315 9.22 -12.03 7.58
C GLY A 315 10.00 -12.24 8.89
N ALA A 316 9.31 -12.49 10.01
CA ALA A 316 9.98 -12.85 11.27
C ALA A 316 10.74 -14.19 11.15
N ILE A 317 10.13 -15.19 10.51
CA ILE A 317 10.77 -16.48 10.21
C ILE A 317 11.97 -16.30 9.27
N LEU A 318 11.88 -15.40 8.28
CA LEU A 318 13.00 -15.01 7.41
C LEU A 318 14.18 -14.49 8.22
N LEU A 319 13.94 -13.53 9.12
CA LEU A 319 14.97 -12.98 10.00
C LEU A 319 15.58 -14.07 10.88
N LYS A 320 14.75 -14.91 11.50
CA LYS A 320 15.17 -15.94 12.46
C LYS A 320 15.95 -17.08 11.81
N TYR A 321 15.36 -17.75 10.83
CA TYR A 321 15.94 -18.96 10.22
C TYR A 321 16.79 -18.68 8.97
N GLY A 322 16.41 -17.65 8.20
CA GLY A 322 17.16 -17.25 7.00
C GLY A 322 18.45 -16.51 7.36
N LEU A 323 18.34 -15.44 8.14
CA LEU A 323 19.44 -14.51 8.40
C LEU A 323 20.14 -14.70 9.76
N GLY A 324 19.49 -15.40 10.71
CA GLY A 324 19.98 -15.53 12.09
C GLY A 324 19.80 -14.26 12.94
N ALA A 325 18.97 -13.33 12.50
CA ALA A 325 18.65 -12.07 13.18
C ALA A 325 17.52 -12.25 14.20
N GLU A 326 17.75 -13.09 15.22
CA GLU A 326 16.72 -13.52 16.17
C GLU A 326 16.07 -12.36 16.95
N ASN A 327 16.83 -11.34 17.33
CA ASN A 327 16.28 -10.19 18.04
C ASN A 327 15.29 -9.40 17.17
N ALA A 328 15.59 -9.22 15.89
CA ALA A 328 14.72 -8.52 14.95
C ALA A 328 13.43 -9.33 14.72
N ALA A 329 13.55 -10.65 14.57
CA ALA A 329 12.39 -11.54 14.49
C ALA A 329 11.50 -11.43 15.73
N LYS A 330 12.08 -11.52 16.92
CA LYS A 330 11.36 -11.43 18.20
C LYS A 330 10.61 -10.11 18.35
N ARG A 331 11.19 -8.99 17.87
CA ARG A 331 10.48 -7.69 17.86
C ARG A 331 9.21 -7.73 17.03
N ILE A 332 9.25 -8.38 15.87
CA ILE A 332 8.07 -8.53 15.01
C ILE A 332 7.03 -9.41 15.70
N GLU A 333 7.43 -10.56 16.22
CA GLU A 333 6.55 -11.49 16.95
C GLU A 333 5.85 -10.77 18.13
N THR A 334 6.60 -10.04 18.95
CA THR A 334 6.05 -9.24 20.06
C THR A 334 5.12 -8.12 19.57
N ALA A 335 5.43 -7.45 18.46
CA ALA A 335 4.58 -6.40 17.91
C ALA A 335 3.24 -6.96 17.39
N VAL A 336 3.24 -8.16 16.81
CA VAL A 336 2.03 -8.88 16.42
C VAL A 336 1.19 -9.22 17.65
N GLU A 337 1.79 -9.79 18.70
CA GLU A 337 1.09 -10.10 19.96
C GLU A 337 0.47 -8.85 20.58
N GLN A 338 1.22 -7.74 20.67
CA GLN A 338 0.71 -6.46 21.19
C GLN A 338 -0.44 -5.90 20.35
N THR A 339 -0.38 -6.07 19.02
CA THR A 339 -1.47 -5.66 18.12
C THR A 339 -2.74 -6.45 18.41
N LEU A 340 -2.61 -7.76 18.64
CA LEU A 340 -3.74 -8.61 19.02
C LEU A 340 -4.27 -8.29 20.43
N ASP A 341 -3.40 -8.02 21.39
CA ASP A 341 -3.77 -7.62 22.76
C ASP A 341 -4.53 -6.30 22.81
N ASN A 342 -4.15 -5.35 21.94
CA ASN A 342 -4.85 -4.07 21.78
C ASN A 342 -6.21 -4.21 21.07
N GLY A 343 -6.62 -5.43 20.72
CA GLY A 343 -7.93 -5.72 20.16
C GLY A 343 -8.07 -5.38 18.67
N PHE A 344 -6.99 -5.12 17.93
CA PHE A 344 -7.08 -4.89 16.48
C PHE A 344 -7.24 -6.20 15.73
N ARG A 345 -8.20 -6.25 14.79
CA ARG A 345 -8.51 -7.44 13.98
C ARG A 345 -8.82 -7.06 12.54
N THR A 346 -8.25 -7.77 11.58
CA THR A 346 -8.74 -7.81 10.20
C THR A 346 -10.01 -8.65 10.10
N GLY A 347 -10.72 -8.56 8.97
CA GLY A 347 -12.05 -9.15 8.82
C GLY A 347 -12.11 -10.66 9.06
N ASP A 348 -11.05 -11.39 8.75
CA ASP A 348 -10.91 -12.84 8.92
C ASP A 348 -10.76 -13.30 10.38
N ILE A 349 -10.25 -12.43 11.26
CA ILE A 349 -10.01 -12.73 12.70
C ILE A 349 -10.86 -11.85 13.63
N TYR A 350 -11.84 -11.13 13.09
CA TYR A 350 -12.72 -10.25 13.86
C TYR A 350 -13.64 -11.04 14.78
N SER A 351 -13.78 -10.56 16.03
CA SER A 351 -14.78 -11.03 16.98
C SER A 351 -15.48 -9.87 17.68
N HIS A 352 -16.68 -10.11 18.21
CA HIS A 352 -17.46 -9.05 18.87
C HIS A 352 -16.69 -8.45 20.05
N GLY A 353 -16.66 -7.12 20.12
CA GLY A 353 -15.90 -6.38 21.15
C GLY A 353 -14.44 -6.05 20.77
N THR A 354 -13.99 -6.47 19.58
CA THR A 354 -12.69 -6.07 19.01
C THR A 354 -12.83 -4.89 18.03
N THR A 355 -11.71 -4.29 17.64
CA THR A 355 -11.65 -3.21 16.67
C THR A 355 -11.37 -3.78 15.28
N LEU A 356 -12.38 -3.75 14.41
CA LEU A 356 -12.23 -4.09 13.00
C LEU A 356 -11.37 -3.03 12.30
N VAL A 357 -10.29 -3.48 11.68
CA VAL A 357 -9.41 -2.69 10.83
C VAL A 357 -9.32 -3.37 9.46
N GLY A 358 -9.00 -2.61 8.42
CA GLY A 358 -8.54 -3.22 7.17
C GLY A 358 -7.17 -3.86 7.33
N SER A 359 -6.59 -4.34 6.22
CA SER A 359 -5.12 -4.20 6.08
C SER A 359 -4.81 -2.76 6.49
N PRO A 360 -3.79 -2.45 7.30
CA PRO A 360 -3.51 -1.05 7.57
C PRO A 360 -3.29 -0.38 6.20
N PRO A 361 -4.11 0.60 5.77
CA PRO A 361 -3.63 1.53 4.79
C PRO A 361 -2.53 2.27 5.53
N ARG A 362 -1.29 1.83 5.28
CA ARG A 362 -0.06 2.58 5.47
C ARG A 362 0.51 2.52 6.88
N LEU A 363 1.19 1.41 7.19
CA LEU A 363 2.50 1.58 7.81
C LEU A 363 3.28 2.52 6.89
N GLY A 364 3.71 3.67 7.43
CA GLY A 364 4.35 4.70 6.62
C GLY A 364 5.48 4.10 5.78
N LYS A 365 5.62 4.59 4.55
CA LYS A 365 6.72 4.21 3.67
C LYS A 365 7.92 5.14 3.94
N THR A 366 9.13 4.60 3.83
CA THR A 366 10.39 5.35 3.95
C THR A 366 10.86 5.96 2.62
N TYR A 367 9.95 6.17 1.66
CA TYR A 367 10.29 6.91 0.45
C TYR A 367 10.29 8.41 0.72
N VAL A 368 11.09 9.13 -0.07
CA VAL A 368 11.08 10.59 -0.08
C VAL A 368 10.17 11.01 -1.22
N PRO A 369 9.02 11.67 -0.96
CA PRO A 369 8.14 12.09 -2.04
C PRO A 369 8.84 13.11 -2.93
N ASP A 370 8.49 13.11 -4.22
CA ASP A 370 9.03 14.05 -5.19
C ASP A 370 8.62 15.51 -4.88
N PHE A 371 7.49 15.70 -4.18
CA PHE A 371 7.05 16.99 -3.66
C PHE A 371 6.70 16.92 -2.17
N LYS A 372 7.18 17.90 -1.40
CA LYS A 372 6.88 18.09 0.03
C LYS A 372 6.24 19.45 0.27
N TRP A 373 5.14 19.46 0.98
CA TRP A 373 4.47 20.68 1.40
C TRP A 373 4.34 20.75 2.92
N LYS A 374 5.11 21.64 3.54
CA LYS A 374 5.03 21.92 4.98
C LYS A 374 4.10 23.09 5.23
N ILE A 375 3.05 22.85 6.00
CA ILE A 375 2.13 23.90 6.48
C ILE A 375 2.46 24.15 7.95
N HIS A 376 2.93 25.36 8.24
CA HIS A 376 3.16 25.87 9.59
C HIS A 376 1.88 26.56 10.10
N ASP A 377 1.70 26.57 11.42
CA ASP A 377 0.50 27.09 12.08
C ASP A 377 -0.79 26.46 11.53
N PHE A 378 -0.80 25.13 11.42
CA PHE A 378 -1.93 24.37 10.88
C PHE A 378 -3.23 24.61 11.67
N SER A 379 -3.16 24.88 12.97
CA SER A 379 -4.32 25.30 13.76
C SER A 379 -4.96 26.59 13.22
N ALA A 380 -4.16 27.56 12.77
CA ALA A 380 -4.68 28.82 12.21
C ALA A 380 -5.42 28.58 10.88
N LEU A 381 -5.02 27.56 10.09
CA LEU A 381 -5.76 27.15 8.89
C LEU A 381 -7.22 26.79 9.23
N LEU A 382 -7.45 26.09 10.34
CA LEU A 382 -8.79 25.72 10.81
C LEU A 382 -9.60 26.94 11.24
N GLU A 383 -8.95 27.93 11.87
CA GLU A 383 -9.58 29.16 12.35
C GLU A 383 -10.05 30.09 11.22
N THR A 384 -9.38 30.06 10.05
CA THR A 384 -9.76 30.89 8.88
C THR A 384 -11.15 30.58 8.29
N LYS A 385 -11.77 29.48 8.71
CA LYS A 385 -12.99 28.90 8.11
C LYS A 385 -12.85 28.62 6.61
N ALA A 386 -11.63 28.57 6.06
CA ALA A 386 -11.41 28.18 4.69
C ALA A 386 -11.71 26.69 4.51
N THR A 387 -12.38 26.34 3.42
CA THR A 387 -12.73 24.93 3.13
C THR A 387 -11.55 24.12 2.61
N SER A 388 -10.49 24.80 2.13
CA SER A 388 -9.26 24.19 1.62
C SER A 388 -8.10 25.21 1.58
N ALA A 389 -6.87 24.72 1.45
CA ALA A 389 -5.70 25.50 1.05
C ALA A 389 -5.01 24.81 -0.13
N LYS A 390 -4.41 25.59 -1.04
CA LYS A 390 -3.66 25.09 -2.20
C LYS A 390 -2.20 25.48 -2.13
N SER A 391 -1.32 24.57 -2.51
CA SER A 391 0.12 24.82 -2.66
C SER A 391 0.41 25.83 -3.76
N ALA A 392 1.66 26.29 -3.88
CA ALA A 392 2.11 26.92 -5.13
C ALA A 392 2.28 25.83 -6.22
N PRO A 393 2.23 26.20 -7.52
CA PRO A 393 2.43 25.21 -8.58
C PRO A 393 3.82 24.57 -8.48
N PHE A 394 3.90 23.27 -8.69
CA PHE A 394 5.16 22.51 -8.73
C PHE A 394 5.20 21.60 -9.97
N ASP A 395 6.39 21.28 -10.46
CA ASP A 395 6.56 20.49 -11.69
C ASP A 395 6.97 19.05 -11.34
N LEU A 396 6.17 18.06 -11.75
CA LEU A 396 6.46 16.62 -11.61
C LEU A 396 6.12 15.87 -12.89
N SER A 397 7.03 15.00 -13.32
CA SER A 397 6.86 14.12 -14.49
C SER A 397 6.41 14.85 -15.77
N GLY A 398 6.95 16.05 -16.01
CA GLY A 398 6.66 16.86 -17.20
C GLY A 398 5.37 17.68 -17.13
N TYR A 399 4.62 17.59 -16.03
CA TYR A 399 3.38 18.33 -15.81
C TYR A 399 3.49 19.25 -14.60
N LYS A 400 2.70 20.31 -14.61
CA LYS A 400 2.59 21.26 -13.50
C LYS A 400 1.37 20.89 -12.67
N TRP A 401 1.53 20.83 -11.35
CA TRP A 401 0.53 20.36 -10.41
C TRP A 401 0.32 21.35 -9.28
N TYR A 402 -0.83 21.22 -8.61
CA TYR A 402 -1.09 21.80 -7.29
C TYR A 402 -1.53 20.70 -6.36
N LEU A 403 -1.18 20.85 -5.09
CA LEU A 403 -1.70 20.03 -4.00
C LEU A 403 -2.72 20.85 -3.23
N GLN A 404 -3.92 20.31 -3.06
CA GLN A 404 -4.96 20.91 -2.24
C GLN A 404 -5.14 20.11 -0.96
N VAL A 405 -5.06 20.76 0.20
CA VAL A 405 -5.48 20.21 1.48
C VAL A 405 -6.89 20.69 1.81
N SER A 406 -7.76 19.77 2.23
CA SER A 406 -9.09 20.04 2.79
C SER A 406 -9.09 19.54 4.24
N PRO A 407 -8.90 20.41 5.24
CA PRO A 407 -8.65 19.97 6.62
C PRO A 407 -9.91 19.46 7.36
N MET A 408 -11.11 19.75 6.85
CA MET A 408 -12.39 19.32 7.42
C MET A 408 -13.26 18.59 6.38
N HIS A 409 -12.65 17.74 5.53
CA HIS A 409 -13.41 17.01 4.53
C HIS A 409 -14.25 15.90 5.18
N LYS A 410 -15.53 15.80 4.81
CA LYS A 410 -16.42 14.70 5.23
C LYS A 410 -16.66 13.77 4.05
N LYS A 411 -16.54 12.47 4.26
CA LYS A 411 -16.97 11.45 3.29
C LYS A 411 -18.50 11.45 3.23
N ASN A 412 -19.07 11.06 2.09
CA ASN A 412 -20.52 10.92 1.97
C ASN A 412 -21.01 9.92 3.05
N ASN A 413 -21.95 10.36 3.89
CA ASN A 413 -22.52 9.61 5.03
C ASN A 413 -21.61 9.41 6.25
N ASP A 414 -20.45 10.08 6.33
CA ASP A 414 -19.58 10.07 7.53
C ASP A 414 -19.68 11.41 8.27
N GLU A 415 -19.95 11.38 9.57
CA GLU A 415 -19.97 12.57 10.41
C GLU A 415 -18.56 13.06 10.78
N THR A 416 -17.56 12.18 10.66
CA THR A 416 -16.17 12.41 11.07
C THR A 416 -15.41 13.23 10.03
N PRO A 417 -14.84 14.40 10.40
CA PRO A 417 -13.99 15.17 9.49
C PRO A 417 -12.59 14.55 9.36
N TYR A 418 -12.07 14.52 8.14
CA TYR A 418 -10.73 14.08 7.78
C TYR A 418 -9.92 15.24 7.19
N VAL A 419 -8.60 15.16 7.35
CA VAL A 419 -7.66 15.89 6.50
C VAL A 419 -7.52 15.10 5.20
N ALA A 420 -7.93 15.73 4.08
CA ALA A 420 -7.90 15.10 2.77
C ALA A 420 -7.02 15.89 1.78
N LEU A 421 -6.35 15.18 0.89
CA LEU A 421 -5.53 15.75 -0.19
C LEU A 421 -6.17 15.51 -1.55
N ALA A 422 -6.00 16.45 -2.47
CA ALA A 422 -6.33 16.25 -3.89
C ALA A 422 -5.22 16.84 -4.76
N LEU A 423 -4.87 16.11 -5.81
CA LEU A 423 -3.91 16.53 -6.82
C LEU A 423 -4.66 17.24 -7.96
N ILE A 424 -4.09 18.34 -8.45
CA ILE A 424 -4.74 19.19 -9.46
C ILE A 424 -3.77 19.42 -10.61
N LEU A 425 -4.17 19.13 -11.84
CA LEU A 425 -3.36 19.32 -13.04
C LEU A 425 -3.46 20.75 -13.59
N TRP A 426 -2.33 21.31 -14.02
CA TRP A 426 -2.19 22.62 -14.67
C TRP A 426 -1.63 22.51 -16.09
N PRO A 427 -2.04 23.38 -17.05
CA PRO A 427 -3.01 24.47 -16.94
C PRO A 427 -4.43 23.96 -16.75
N TYR A 428 -5.30 24.80 -16.19
CA TYR A 428 -6.74 24.52 -16.20
C TYR A 428 -7.14 24.27 -17.65
N LYS A 429 -7.44 23.00 -17.95
CA LYS A 429 -7.85 22.43 -19.24
C LYS A 429 -6.70 21.98 -20.15
N LEU A 430 -6.52 20.66 -20.19
CA LEU A 430 -5.92 19.98 -21.34
C LEU A 430 -6.74 20.29 -22.60
N GLU A 431 -6.10 20.21 -23.77
CA GLU A 431 -6.80 20.37 -25.05
C GLU A 431 -7.91 19.32 -25.21
N GLN A 432 -8.96 19.64 -25.97
CA GLN A 432 -10.08 18.72 -26.19
C GLN A 432 -9.58 17.44 -26.89
N GLY A 433 -9.74 16.29 -26.24
CA GLY A 433 -9.24 14.99 -26.73
C GLY A 433 -7.91 14.56 -26.10
N HIS A 434 -7.25 15.40 -25.30
CA HIS A 434 -6.13 14.98 -24.45
C HIS A 434 -6.63 14.47 -23.09
N THR A 435 -6.14 13.32 -22.66
CA THR A 435 -6.30 12.81 -21.29
C THR A 435 -4.96 12.44 -20.68
N VAL A 436 -4.79 12.73 -19.41
CA VAL A 436 -3.62 12.35 -18.61
C VAL A 436 -4.14 11.45 -17.48
N HIS A 437 -3.92 10.15 -17.59
CA HIS A 437 -4.12 9.22 -16.47
C HIS A 437 -2.88 9.27 -15.60
N ALA A 438 -3.02 9.62 -14.32
CA ALA A 438 -1.92 9.60 -13.38
C ALA A 438 -2.21 8.62 -12.25
N VAL A 439 -1.23 7.78 -11.93
CA VAL A 439 -1.17 6.98 -10.72
C VAL A 439 -0.18 7.66 -9.79
N PHE A 440 -0.62 8.04 -8.60
CA PHE A 440 0.16 8.87 -7.69
C PHE A 440 -0.10 8.47 -6.23
N GLU A 441 0.81 8.86 -5.34
CA GLU A 441 0.66 8.72 -3.90
C GLU A 441 0.56 10.09 -3.24
N VAL A 442 -0.40 10.26 -2.32
CA VAL A 442 -0.53 11.44 -1.46
C VAL A 442 -0.38 11.05 0.00
N SER A 443 0.46 11.74 0.75
CA SER A 443 0.89 11.30 2.08
C SER A 443 0.97 12.41 3.12
N ILE A 444 0.92 12.02 4.41
CA ILE A 444 1.24 12.86 5.57
C ILE A 444 2.47 12.28 6.30
N TYR A 445 3.40 13.13 6.71
CA TYR A 445 4.63 12.70 7.36
C TYR A 445 4.43 12.46 8.85
N ASN A 446 4.87 11.29 9.33
CA ASN A 446 4.96 10.94 10.74
C ASN A 446 6.38 11.21 11.23
N HIS A 447 6.55 12.23 12.06
CA HIS A 447 7.82 12.65 12.62
C HIS A 447 8.42 11.65 13.62
N SER A 448 7.60 10.86 14.31
CA SER A 448 8.07 9.93 15.34
C SER A 448 8.77 8.70 14.77
N ASN A 449 8.30 8.19 13.62
CA ASN A 449 8.91 7.05 12.93
C ASN A 449 9.64 7.45 11.63
N GLN A 450 9.62 8.73 11.26
CA GLN A 450 10.25 9.27 10.06
C GLN A 450 9.72 8.67 8.75
N MET A 451 8.41 8.43 8.67
CA MET A 451 7.78 7.78 7.51
C MET A 451 6.61 8.60 6.95
N TYR A 452 6.33 8.44 5.66
CA TYR A 452 5.16 9.02 5.01
C TYR A 452 3.99 8.04 5.00
N CYS A 453 2.86 8.42 5.57
CA CYS A 453 1.61 7.64 5.56
C CYS A 453 0.70 8.15 4.44
N GLY A 454 0.67 7.49 3.27
CA GLY A 454 -0.05 7.96 2.08
C GLY A 454 -0.80 6.91 1.24
N CYS A 455 -1.83 7.29 0.47
CA CYS A 455 -2.53 6.33 -0.39
C CYS A 455 -2.03 6.51 -1.79
N LYS A 456 -1.87 5.38 -2.45
CA LYS A 456 -1.93 5.32 -3.89
C LYS A 456 -3.36 5.62 -4.35
N ALA A 457 -3.47 6.49 -5.32
CA ALA A 457 -4.68 6.82 -6.03
C ALA A 457 -4.37 6.88 -7.53
N ASP A 458 -5.40 6.72 -8.35
CA ASP A 458 -5.30 6.95 -9.78
C ASP A 458 -6.46 7.83 -10.26
N TYR A 459 -6.19 8.65 -11.26
CA TYR A 459 -7.21 9.56 -11.78
C TYR A 459 -6.97 9.93 -13.25
N ASN A 460 -8.05 10.06 -14.00
CA ASN A 460 -8.05 10.55 -15.38
C ASN A 460 -8.31 12.05 -15.39
N PHE A 461 -7.27 12.83 -15.68
CA PHE A 461 -7.36 14.26 -15.90
C PHE A 461 -7.67 14.54 -17.37
N ASP A 462 -8.62 15.45 -17.62
CA ASP A 462 -9.03 15.84 -18.96
C ASP A 462 -9.46 17.31 -19.01
N PHE A 463 -9.97 17.77 -20.15
CA PHE A 463 -10.43 19.15 -20.34
C PHE A 463 -11.60 19.58 -19.44
N LYS A 464 -12.35 18.64 -18.85
CA LYS A 464 -13.44 18.86 -17.88
C LYS A 464 -12.99 18.60 -16.44
N ASN A 465 -12.08 17.67 -16.22
CA ASN A 465 -11.70 17.13 -14.92
C ASN A 465 -10.23 17.44 -14.61
N SER A 466 -9.98 18.53 -13.88
CA SER A 466 -8.63 18.95 -13.48
C SER A 466 -8.27 18.59 -12.03
N TYR A 467 -9.21 18.05 -11.25
CA TYR A 467 -9.05 17.70 -9.84
C TYR A 467 -9.22 16.21 -9.67
N SER A 468 -8.29 15.57 -8.94
CA SER A 468 -8.51 14.22 -8.45
C SER A 468 -9.64 14.17 -7.42
N LYS A 469 -10.04 12.96 -7.04
CA LYS A 469 -10.83 12.73 -5.82
C LYS A 469 -10.04 13.22 -4.59
N LYS A 470 -10.78 13.53 -3.53
CA LYS A 470 -10.22 13.92 -2.23
C LYS A 470 -9.88 12.67 -1.44
N GLU A 471 -8.60 12.40 -1.32
CA GLU A 471 -8.06 11.26 -0.62
C GLU A 471 -7.94 11.57 0.88
N CYS A 472 -8.72 10.88 1.71
CA CYS A 472 -8.68 11.06 3.16
C CYS A 472 -7.42 10.40 3.74
N LEU A 473 -6.63 11.17 4.48
CA LEU A 473 -5.38 10.69 5.09
C LEU A 473 -5.55 10.29 6.55
N ILE A 474 -6.02 11.22 7.37
CA ILE A 474 -6.10 11.05 8.83
C ILE A 474 -7.38 11.74 9.36
N PRO A 475 -8.11 11.12 10.31
CA PRO A 475 -9.18 11.80 11.02
C PRO A 475 -8.66 13.08 11.69
N LEU A 476 -9.39 14.19 11.57
CA LEU A 476 -8.93 15.48 12.08
C LEU A 476 -8.68 15.45 13.59
N GLN A 477 -9.53 14.75 14.37
CA GLN A 477 -9.34 14.63 15.81
C GLN A 477 -8.07 13.85 16.18
N GLU A 478 -7.68 12.87 15.37
CA GLU A 478 -6.47 12.09 15.58
C GLU A 478 -5.24 12.96 15.29
N LEU A 479 -5.25 13.70 14.17
CA LEU A 479 -4.19 14.65 13.85
C LEU A 479 -3.99 15.68 14.98
N LEU A 480 -5.07 16.28 15.48
CA LEU A 480 -5.01 17.31 16.53
C LEU A 480 -4.50 16.76 17.88
N LYS A 481 -4.59 15.46 18.12
CA LYS A 481 -4.06 14.79 19.32
C LYS A 481 -2.66 14.20 19.10
N SER A 482 -2.19 14.14 17.86
CA SER A 482 -0.96 13.44 17.50
C SER A 482 0.25 14.36 17.58
N SER A 483 1.15 14.08 18.53
CA SER A 483 2.50 14.64 18.54
C SER A 483 3.42 14.06 17.47
N SER A 484 2.95 13.08 16.70
CA SER A 484 3.70 12.45 15.61
C SER A 484 3.44 13.10 14.26
N PHE A 485 2.23 13.58 14.00
CA PHE A 485 1.83 14.17 12.71
C PHE A 485 1.72 15.70 12.75
N LEU A 486 1.45 16.27 13.92
CA LEU A 486 1.37 17.72 14.15
C LEU A 486 2.47 18.12 15.16
N VAL A 487 3.64 18.50 14.65
CA VAL A 487 4.81 18.90 15.46
C VAL A 487 5.00 20.39 15.36
N ASP A 488 5.07 21.08 16.50
CA ASP A 488 5.17 22.55 16.57
C ASP A 488 4.11 23.24 15.71
N ASP A 489 2.86 22.75 15.80
CA ASP A 489 1.71 23.22 15.01
C ASP A 489 1.95 23.16 13.49
N SER A 490 2.80 22.24 13.03
CA SER A 490 3.14 22.06 11.62
C SER A 490 2.79 20.67 11.12
N CYS A 491 2.25 20.60 9.91
CA CYS A 491 2.00 19.36 9.17
C CYS A 491 2.88 19.32 7.92
N VAL A 492 3.36 18.12 7.54
CA VAL A 492 4.09 17.93 6.28
C VAL A 492 3.34 16.92 5.42
N PHE A 493 3.03 17.32 4.19
CA PHE A 493 2.36 16.50 3.19
C PHE A 493 3.32 16.14 2.05
N GLY A 494 3.08 15.00 1.41
CA GLY A 494 3.89 14.48 0.31
C GLY A 494 3.05 14.14 -0.92
N VAL A 495 3.67 14.26 -2.10
CA VAL A 495 3.14 13.74 -3.38
C VAL A 495 4.26 13.04 -4.13
N GLU A 496 3.94 11.87 -4.69
CA GLU A 496 4.81 11.15 -5.63
C GLU A 496 3.99 10.68 -6.83
N ILE A 497 4.55 10.81 -8.03
CA ILE A 497 3.92 10.35 -9.26
C ILE A 497 4.53 8.99 -9.63
N LEU A 498 3.73 7.93 -9.55
CA LEU A 498 4.18 6.56 -9.81
C LEU A 498 4.10 6.22 -11.30
N LYS A 499 3.08 6.73 -11.99
CA LYS A 499 2.85 6.49 -13.42
C LYS A 499 2.07 7.64 -14.05
N ILE A 500 2.38 7.96 -15.30
CA ILE A 500 1.51 8.78 -16.15
C ILE A 500 1.32 8.08 -17.49
N ASP A 501 0.07 7.86 -17.89
CA ASP A 501 -0.32 7.43 -19.22
C ASP A 501 -1.08 8.56 -19.92
N VAL A 502 -0.67 8.93 -21.13
CA VAL A 502 -1.26 10.04 -21.88
C VAL A 502 -1.96 9.53 -23.13
N SER A 503 -3.20 9.95 -23.35
CA SER A 503 -3.86 9.80 -24.65
C SER A 503 -3.94 11.17 -25.32
N SER A 504 -3.42 11.27 -26.55
CA SER A 504 -3.30 12.49 -27.33
C SER A 504 -3.48 12.21 -28.83
N PRO A 505 -4.02 13.16 -29.62
CA PRO A 505 -3.97 13.13 -31.08
C PRO A 505 -2.53 13.11 -31.65
N GLU A 506 -1.55 13.64 -30.90
CA GLU A 506 -0.12 13.57 -31.21
C GLU A 506 0.57 12.63 -30.22
N LYS A 507 0.97 11.43 -30.66
CA LYS A 507 1.69 10.48 -29.80
C LYS A 507 2.96 11.10 -29.24
N LYS A 508 2.96 11.45 -27.95
CA LYS A 508 4.18 11.63 -27.15
C LYS A 508 4.14 10.65 -26.00
N GLU A 509 5.09 9.71 -26.01
CA GLU A 509 5.41 8.93 -24.82
C GLU A 509 5.97 9.87 -23.75
N VAL A 510 5.42 9.81 -22.55
CA VAL A 510 5.96 10.54 -21.40
C VAL A 510 6.62 9.53 -20.47
N VAL A 511 7.93 9.69 -20.28
CA VAL A 511 8.72 8.93 -19.31
C VAL A 511 8.58 9.61 -17.94
N VAL A 512 8.24 8.84 -16.90
CA VAL A 512 8.28 9.33 -15.50
C VAL A 512 9.72 9.73 -15.16
N GLN A 513 9.93 11.00 -14.81
CA GLN A 513 11.25 11.53 -14.44
C GLN A 513 11.25 11.84 -12.95
N HIS A 514 11.96 11.02 -12.16
CA HIS A 514 12.26 11.36 -10.77
C HIS A 514 13.35 12.45 -10.75
N LYS A 515 13.03 13.60 -10.14
CA LYS A 515 13.96 14.72 -9.91
C LYS A 515 14.16 14.93 -8.41
N ALA A 516 15.07 15.84 -8.05
CA ALA A 516 15.24 16.27 -6.67
C ALA A 516 13.92 16.74 -6.07
N THR A 517 13.68 16.37 -4.80
CA THR A 517 12.45 16.72 -4.07
C THR A 517 12.23 18.23 -4.04
N THR A 518 11.07 18.67 -4.50
CA THR A 518 10.64 20.07 -4.37
C THR A 518 10.01 20.29 -3.00
N VAL A 519 10.48 21.29 -2.24
CA VAL A 519 9.94 21.63 -0.92
C VAL A 519 9.23 22.99 -0.98
N GLN A 520 8.02 23.04 -0.45
CA GLN A 520 7.28 24.28 -0.25
C GLN A 520 6.91 24.45 1.22
N ASN A 521 7.06 25.66 1.73
CA ASN A 521 6.60 26.05 3.05
C ASN A 521 5.41 27.01 2.92
N PHE A 522 4.42 26.82 3.76
CA PHE A 522 3.23 27.65 3.84
C PHE A 522 3.02 28.08 5.29
N PHE A 523 3.02 29.39 5.53
CA PHE A 523 2.87 29.99 6.86
C PHE A 523 1.50 30.67 6.97
N VAL A 524 0.68 30.21 7.91
CA VAL A 524 -0.62 30.82 8.21
C VAL A 524 -0.49 31.77 9.40
N GLN A 525 -0.87 33.03 9.26
CA GLN A 525 -0.76 34.00 10.35
C GLN A 525 -1.79 33.72 11.44
N LYS A 526 -1.29 33.53 12.67
CA LYS A 526 -2.09 33.20 13.87
C LYS A 526 -2.85 34.40 14.46
N LYS A 527 -2.44 35.64 14.16
CA LYS A 527 -3.12 36.89 14.57
C LYS A 527 -2.98 37.97 13.49
N GLY A 528 -4.08 38.67 13.20
CA GLY A 528 -4.07 39.90 12.40
C GLY A 528 -4.38 39.72 10.91
N PHE A 529 -5.43 38.96 10.56
CA PHE A 529 -5.93 38.95 9.19
C PHE A 529 -6.20 40.37 8.71
N VAL A 530 -5.58 40.75 7.59
CA VAL A 530 -5.88 42.04 6.97
C VAL A 530 -7.03 41.83 6.02
N GLU A 531 -8.19 42.33 6.43
CA GLU A 531 -9.39 42.35 5.60
C GLU A 531 -9.45 43.67 4.82
N GLY A 532 -9.81 43.57 3.55
CA GLY A 532 -10.03 44.72 2.70
C GLY A 532 -11.15 44.47 1.72
N THR A 533 -11.98 45.48 1.52
CA THR A 533 -13.07 45.47 0.56
C THR A 533 -12.78 46.49 -0.54
N TYR A 534 -12.91 46.06 -1.79
CA TYR A 534 -12.84 46.92 -2.95
C TYR A 534 -14.11 46.79 -3.78
N THR A 535 -14.66 47.93 -4.21
CA THR A 535 -15.83 47.98 -5.10
C THR A 535 -15.45 48.69 -6.38
N TRP A 536 -15.73 48.04 -7.51
CA TRP A 536 -15.49 48.54 -8.84
C TRP A 536 -16.82 48.67 -9.60
N THR A 537 -17.19 49.91 -9.93
CA THR A 537 -18.28 50.18 -10.86
C THR A 537 -17.75 50.16 -12.28
N VAL A 538 -18.22 49.18 -13.04
CA VAL A 538 -17.91 48.97 -14.46
C VAL A 538 -18.97 49.69 -15.27
N ASN A 539 -18.62 50.86 -15.81
CA ASN A 539 -19.52 51.64 -16.66
C ASN A 539 -19.45 51.18 -18.12
N ASN A 540 -20.54 51.40 -18.86
CA ASN A 540 -20.65 51.09 -20.30
C ASN A 540 -20.29 49.63 -20.65
N PHE A 541 -20.78 48.66 -19.88
CA PHE A 541 -20.46 47.24 -20.05
C PHE A 541 -20.63 46.72 -21.48
N HIS A 542 -21.63 47.23 -22.21
CA HIS A 542 -21.88 46.83 -23.60
C HIS A 542 -20.71 47.17 -24.55
N GLU A 543 -19.98 48.26 -24.30
CA GLU A 543 -18.76 48.60 -25.05
C GLU A 543 -17.60 47.65 -24.71
N LEU A 544 -17.64 47.09 -23.50
CA LEU A 544 -16.62 46.16 -23.02
C LEU A 544 -16.72 44.80 -23.73
N GLU A 545 -17.90 44.41 -24.19
CA GLU A 545 -18.08 43.15 -24.92
C GLU A 545 -17.23 43.00 -26.19
N LEU A 546 -16.66 44.10 -26.69
CA LEU A 546 -15.80 44.12 -27.86
C LEU A 546 -14.32 43.88 -27.56
N LYS A 547 -13.88 43.84 -26.30
CA LYS A 547 -12.46 43.58 -25.96
C LYS A 547 -12.27 42.23 -25.27
N ASN A 548 -11.04 41.72 -25.37
CA ASN A 548 -10.65 40.44 -24.80
C ASN A 548 -10.70 40.42 -23.26
N PHE A 549 -10.30 41.50 -22.58
CA PHE A 549 -10.43 41.64 -21.13
C PHE A 549 -10.33 43.10 -20.67
N PHE A 550 -10.72 43.35 -19.43
CA PHE A 550 -10.63 44.65 -18.74
C PHE A 550 -9.96 44.51 -17.39
N ARG A 551 -9.40 45.62 -16.93
CA ARG A 551 -8.68 45.73 -15.68
C ARG A 551 -9.32 46.81 -14.82
N SER A 552 -9.61 46.52 -13.56
CA SER A 552 -9.96 47.56 -12.58
C SER A 552 -8.75 48.47 -12.31
N PRO A 553 -8.98 49.68 -11.76
CA PRO A 553 -7.94 50.38 -11.03
C PRO A 553 -7.25 49.47 -10.01
N THR A 554 -5.96 49.71 -9.78
CA THR A 554 -5.22 49.01 -8.72
C THR A 554 -5.70 49.51 -7.36
N PHE A 555 -5.86 48.58 -6.41
CA PHE A 555 -6.25 48.87 -5.02
C PHE A 555 -5.33 48.13 -4.06
N GLU A 556 -5.28 48.56 -2.79
CA GLU A 556 -4.33 48.02 -1.82
C GLU A 556 -5.05 47.30 -0.68
N VAL A 557 -4.62 46.07 -0.38
CA VAL A 557 -5.07 45.30 0.78
C VAL A 557 -3.87 44.54 1.35
N GLY A 558 -3.64 44.67 2.65
CA GLY A 558 -2.53 43.99 3.34
C GLY A 558 -1.15 44.39 2.85
N GLY A 559 -0.96 45.65 2.44
CA GLY A 559 0.32 46.16 1.94
C GLY A 559 0.67 45.70 0.51
N HIS A 560 -0.28 45.07 -0.19
CA HIS A 560 -0.10 44.61 -1.56
C HIS A 560 -1.12 45.25 -2.50
N LYS A 561 -0.65 45.58 -3.69
CA LYS A 561 -1.44 46.13 -4.80
C LYS A 561 -2.09 45.01 -5.60
N TRP A 562 -3.41 45.09 -5.76
CA TRP A 562 -4.26 44.12 -6.45
C TRP A 562 -5.05 44.80 -7.56
N TYR A 563 -5.56 44.01 -8.50
CA TYR A 563 -6.56 44.46 -9.46
C TYR A 563 -7.46 43.31 -9.89
N ILE A 564 -8.67 43.63 -10.33
CA ILE A 564 -9.61 42.66 -10.90
C ILE A 564 -9.44 42.65 -12.41
N ARG A 565 -9.35 41.46 -13.00
CA ARG A 565 -9.41 41.22 -14.43
C ARG A 565 -10.75 40.60 -14.79
N MET A 566 -11.47 41.23 -15.71
CA MET A 566 -12.79 40.80 -16.18
C MET A 566 -12.73 40.40 -17.65
N TYR A 567 -13.30 39.24 -17.97
CA TYR A 567 -13.49 38.76 -19.34
C TYR A 567 -14.99 38.71 -19.64
N PRO A 568 -15.55 39.70 -20.37
CA PRO A 568 -16.99 39.82 -20.57
C PRO A 568 -17.66 38.62 -21.25
N ARG A 569 -16.92 37.84 -22.06
CA ARG A 569 -17.44 36.70 -22.84
C ARG A 569 -16.76 35.37 -22.54
N GLY A 570 -15.99 35.32 -21.47
CA GLY A 570 -15.20 34.16 -21.09
C GLY A 570 -13.71 34.39 -21.33
N ASP A 571 -12.90 33.72 -20.52
CA ASP A 571 -11.44 33.68 -20.65
C ASP A 571 -11.00 32.53 -21.57
N ARG A 572 -9.71 32.18 -21.58
CA ARG A 572 -9.21 31.04 -22.37
C ARG A 572 -9.83 29.69 -21.97
N CYS A 573 -10.46 29.64 -20.80
CA CYS A 573 -11.05 28.44 -20.22
C CYS A 573 -12.58 28.46 -20.31
N SER A 574 -13.22 29.46 -20.92
CA SER A 574 -14.68 29.58 -20.84
C SER A 574 -15.26 30.40 -21.99
N THR A 575 -16.50 30.11 -22.35
CA THR A 575 -17.28 30.88 -23.33
C THR A 575 -18.68 31.12 -22.78
N ASP A 576 -19.36 32.16 -23.27
CA ASP A 576 -20.76 32.47 -22.91
C ASP A 576 -21.02 32.70 -21.41
N CYS A 577 -20.00 33.14 -20.69
CA CYS A 577 -20.09 33.55 -19.30
C CYS A 577 -19.13 34.72 -19.04
N LEU A 578 -19.37 35.43 -17.95
CA LEU A 578 -18.44 36.43 -17.45
C LEU A 578 -17.38 35.70 -16.61
N SER A 579 -16.10 35.96 -16.87
CA SER A 579 -15.00 35.50 -16.01
C SER A 579 -14.45 36.64 -15.17
N LEU A 580 -14.13 36.34 -13.90
CA LEU A 580 -13.53 37.30 -12.98
C LEU A 580 -12.31 36.69 -12.30
N HIS A 581 -11.19 37.41 -12.33
CA HIS A 581 -9.95 37.01 -11.70
C HIS A 581 -9.38 38.15 -10.87
N LEU A 582 -8.85 37.84 -9.70
CA LEU A 582 -8.06 38.76 -8.89
C LEU A 582 -6.59 38.51 -9.18
N CYS A 583 -5.86 39.58 -9.48
CA CYS A 583 -4.45 39.54 -9.83
C CYS A 583 -3.62 40.38 -8.85
N LEU A 584 -2.41 39.92 -8.56
CA LEU A 584 -1.38 40.74 -7.94
C LEU A 584 -0.77 41.69 -8.98
N ASP A 585 -0.57 42.95 -8.61
CA ASP A 585 0.10 43.93 -9.45
C ASP A 585 1.61 43.60 -9.55
N ALA A 586 2.19 43.70 -10.74
CA ALA A 586 3.60 43.43 -10.98
C ALA A 586 4.54 44.46 -10.32
N SER A 587 4.02 45.62 -9.92
CA SER A 587 4.75 46.66 -9.17
C SER A 587 4.90 46.37 -7.68
N ASN A 588 4.37 45.25 -7.17
CA ASN A 588 4.71 44.81 -5.83
C ASN A 588 6.17 44.31 -5.83
N ASP A 589 7.06 45.00 -5.13
CA ASP A 589 8.42 44.52 -4.79
C ASP A 589 8.30 43.37 -3.77
N VAL A 590 7.76 42.24 -4.20
CA VAL A 590 7.80 41.01 -3.40
C VAL A 590 9.07 40.27 -3.80
N PRO A 591 9.96 39.91 -2.84
CA PRO A 591 11.07 39.03 -3.13
C PRO A 591 10.57 37.80 -3.89
N HIS A 592 11.30 37.35 -4.92
CA HIS A 592 10.90 36.21 -5.78
C HIS A 592 10.49 34.95 -5.00
N GLU A 593 10.94 34.85 -3.76
CA GLU A 593 10.73 33.72 -2.85
C GLU A 593 9.46 33.84 -2.00
N SER A 594 8.86 35.01 -1.80
CA SER A 594 7.67 35.17 -0.95
C SER A 594 6.39 35.36 -1.79
N LYS A 595 5.41 34.48 -1.60
CA LYS A 595 4.12 34.47 -2.31
C LYS A 595 3.01 34.80 -1.32
N ASN A 596 2.10 35.69 -1.68
CA ASN A 596 1.00 36.08 -0.80
C ASN A 596 -0.07 35.01 -0.76
N VAL A 597 -0.64 34.78 0.42
CA VAL A 597 -1.77 33.87 0.58
C VAL A 597 -2.99 34.67 0.98
N ALA A 598 -4.04 34.53 0.17
CA ALA A 598 -5.28 35.23 0.39
C ALA A 598 -6.48 34.30 0.25
N LYS A 599 -7.51 34.59 1.04
CA LYS A 599 -8.89 34.19 0.77
C LYS A 599 -9.55 35.36 0.05
N MET A 600 -10.30 35.09 -1.02
CA MET A 600 -11.08 36.14 -1.68
C MET A 600 -12.53 35.71 -1.84
N THR A 601 -13.41 36.70 -1.83
CA THR A 601 -14.77 36.62 -2.37
C THR A 601 -14.90 37.66 -3.46
N LEU A 602 -15.14 37.22 -4.69
CA LEU A 602 -15.59 38.11 -5.75
C LEU A 602 -17.10 38.05 -5.83
N SER A 603 -17.75 39.18 -6.06
CA SER A 603 -19.20 39.28 -6.17
C SER A 603 -19.64 40.28 -7.22
N ILE A 604 -20.78 39.98 -7.85
CA ILE A 604 -21.50 40.89 -8.73
C ILE A 604 -22.78 41.27 -8.01
N GLN A 605 -22.97 42.56 -7.78
CA GLN A 605 -24.12 43.06 -7.05
C GLN A 605 -25.32 43.27 -7.98
N GLY A 606 -26.44 42.60 -7.70
CA GLY A 606 -27.74 42.94 -8.24
C GLY A 606 -28.23 44.25 -7.65
N GLN A 607 -28.48 45.22 -8.52
CA GLN A 607 -28.75 46.62 -8.17
C GLN A 607 -30.25 46.88 -7.95
N LYS A 608 -31.13 45.93 -8.31
CA LYS A 608 -32.60 46.09 -8.24
C LYS A 608 -33.30 45.23 -7.19
N ASN A 609 -32.77 44.03 -6.92
CA ASN A 609 -33.45 42.99 -6.14
C ASN A 609 -32.60 42.48 -4.96
N GLY A 610 -31.41 43.07 -4.72
CA GLY A 610 -30.48 42.63 -3.68
C GLY A 610 -29.87 41.24 -3.90
N LYS A 611 -30.13 40.58 -5.04
CA LYS A 611 -29.49 39.30 -5.39
C LYS A 611 -28.01 39.58 -5.69
N HIS A 612 -27.13 38.78 -5.12
CA HIS A 612 -25.69 38.87 -5.39
C HIS A 612 -25.20 37.50 -5.84
N VAL A 613 -24.43 37.45 -6.93
CA VAL A 613 -23.64 36.25 -7.23
C VAL A 613 -22.29 36.47 -6.59
N ASN A 614 -21.95 35.64 -5.60
CA ASN A 614 -20.65 35.64 -4.97
C ASN A 614 -20.02 34.26 -5.07
N LEU A 615 -18.70 34.23 -5.24
CA LEU A 615 -17.91 33.02 -5.17
C LEU A 615 -16.73 33.29 -4.24
N THR A 616 -16.49 32.35 -3.33
CA THR A 616 -15.44 32.46 -2.31
C THR A 616 -14.42 31.35 -2.49
N THR A 617 -13.15 31.69 -2.35
CA THR A 617 -12.05 30.73 -2.45
C THR A 617 -11.79 30.04 -1.13
N GLY A 618 -11.07 28.91 -1.19
CA GLY A 618 -10.21 28.51 -0.07
C GLY A 618 -9.03 29.48 0.09
N LEU A 619 -7.98 29.06 0.79
CA LEU A 619 -6.72 29.81 0.81
C LEU A 619 -5.93 29.51 -0.47
N VAL A 620 -5.54 30.56 -1.17
CA VAL A 620 -4.81 30.46 -2.44
C VAL A 620 -3.48 31.20 -2.32
N VAL A 621 -2.40 30.54 -2.73
CA VAL A 621 -1.07 31.15 -2.88
C VAL A 621 -0.99 31.85 -4.24
N PHE A 622 -0.61 33.13 -4.26
CA PHE A 622 -0.43 33.94 -5.45
C PHE A 622 1.05 34.08 -5.81
N PRO A 623 1.56 33.37 -6.84
CA PRO A 623 2.98 33.29 -7.16
C PRO A 623 3.53 34.50 -7.97
N GLY A 624 3.04 35.72 -7.73
CA GLY A 624 3.46 36.94 -8.46
C GLY A 624 2.36 37.56 -9.33
N SER A 625 2.68 38.06 -10.53
CA SER A 625 1.76 38.81 -11.43
C SER A 625 0.58 38.00 -12.02
N TRP A 626 0.41 36.77 -11.57
CA TRP A 626 -0.63 35.84 -12.00
C TRP A 626 -1.95 36.09 -11.26
N GLY A 627 -3.06 35.83 -11.94
CA GLY A 627 -4.41 35.97 -11.39
C GLY A 627 -5.05 34.64 -11.03
N TRP A 628 -5.82 34.62 -9.94
CA TRP A 628 -6.72 33.52 -9.61
C TRP A 628 -8.17 33.99 -9.75
N GLY A 629 -9.04 33.16 -10.30
CA GLY A 629 -10.43 33.54 -10.53
C GLY A 629 -11.32 32.40 -10.97
N TRP A 630 -12.53 32.77 -11.39
CA TRP A 630 -13.52 31.84 -11.92
C TRP A 630 -13.74 32.13 -13.41
N PRO A 631 -13.30 31.22 -14.29
CA PRO A 631 -13.62 31.25 -15.72
C PRO A 631 -15.13 31.35 -15.97
N ASN A 632 -15.93 30.56 -15.25
CA ASN A 632 -17.38 30.54 -15.36
C ASN A 632 -18.04 31.23 -14.16
N PHE A 633 -17.80 32.53 -13.95
CA PHE A 633 -18.30 33.22 -12.74
C PHE A 633 -19.83 33.35 -12.75
N ILE A 634 -20.40 33.86 -13.85
CA ILE A 634 -21.85 33.92 -14.07
C ILE A 634 -22.16 33.70 -15.55
N PRO A 635 -23.15 32.85 -15.92
CA PRO A 635 -23.58 32.70 -17.30
C PRO A 635 -24.06 34.03 -17.89
N LEU A 636 -23.64 34.34 -19.12
CA LEU A 636 -23.96 35.63 -19.75
C LEU A 636 -25.47 35.86 -19.90
N LYS A 637 -26.22 34.79 -20.16
CA LYS A 637 -27.70 34.83 -20.23
C LYS A 637 -28.33 35.32 -18.93
N ILE A 638 -27.82 34.88 -17.79
CA ILE A 638 -28.30 35.29 -16.46
C ILE A 638 -27.85 36.71 -16.16
N PHE A 639 -26.57 37.01 -16.42
CA PHE A 639 -26.00 38.33 -16.16
C PHE A 639 -26.70 39.45 -16.95
N LYS A 640 -27.09 39.18 -18.20
CA LYS A 640 -27.77 40.12 -19.09
C LYS A 640 -29.28 40.20 -18.90
N ASP A 641 -29.88 39.32 -18.09
CA ASP A 641 -31.33 39.35 -17.85
C ASP A 641 -31.70 40.61 -17.04
N PRO A 642 -32.50 41.54 -17.60
CA PRO A 642 -32.87 42.78 -16.89
C PRO A 642 -33.64 42.54 -15.59
N SER A 643 -34.31 41.38 -15.46
CA SER A 643 -35.05 40.99 -14.25
C SER A 643 -34.13 40.56 -13.10
N GLU A 644 -32.93 40.07 -13.42
CA GLU A 644 -31.93 39.68 -12.44
C GLU A 644 -31.17 40.89 -11.87
N GLY A 645 -31.11 42.00 -12.61
CA GLY A 645 -30.69 43.30 -12.09
C GLY A 645 -29.19 43.47 -11.86
N TYR A 646 -28.35 42.57 -12.40
CA TYR A 646 -26.88 42.69 -12.32
C TYR A 646 -26.31 43.81 -13.19
N LEU A 647 -27.04 44.17 -14.26
CA LEU A 647 -26.71 45.25 -15.17
C LEU A 647 -27.85 46.29 -15.20
N VAL A 648 -27.56 47.53 -14.81
CA VAL A 648 -28.53 48.64 -14.79
C VAL A 648 -27.90 49.82 -15.52
N GLU A 649 -28.58 50.33 -16.55
CA GLU A 649 -28.05 51.42 -17.40
C GLU A 649 -26.64 51.13 -17.95
N SER A 650 -26.36 49.86 -18.29
CA SER A 650 -25.04 49.38 -18.73
C SER A 650 -23.95 49.41 -17.65
N ASN A 651 -24.30 49.65 -16.38
CA ASN A 651 -23.36 49.64 -15.26
C ASN A 651 -23.45 48.32 -14.49
N CYS A 652 -22.30 47.77 -14.12
CA CYS A 652 -22.16 46.56 -13.28
C CYS A 652 -21.29 46.89 -12.07
N ILE A 653 -21.66 46.40 -10.88
CA ILE A 653 -20.88 46.61 -9.66
C ILE A 653 -20.22 45.28 -9.28
N VAL A 654 -18.89 45.26 -9.36
CA VAL A 654 -18.07 44.12 -8.91
C VAL A 654 -17.46 44.47 -7.56
N LYS A 655 -17.60 43.59 -6.58
CA LYS A 655 -16.99 43.75 -5.26
C LYS A 655 -16.02 42.61 -4.99
N ALA A 656 -14.84 42.94 -4.48
CA ALA A 656 -13.81 42.02 -4.03
C ALA A 656 -13.60 42.20 -2.52
N ASP A 657 -13.89 41.15 -1.75
CA ASP A 657 -13.53 41.06 -0.34
C ASP A 657 -12.30 40.16 -0.23
N LEU A 658 -11.20 40.68 0.31
CA LEU A 658 -9.93 39.97 0.46
C LEU A 658 -9.58 39.84 1.94
N THR A 659 -9.09 38.67 2.32
CA THR A 659 -8.48 38.41 3.61
C THR A 659 -7.07 37.89 3.37
N ILE A 660 -6.06 38.70 3.69
CA ILE A 660 -4.65 38.27 3.63
C ILE A 660 -4.36 37.46 4.88
N VAL A 661 -3.89 36.22 4.67
CA VAL A 661 -3.76 35.20 5.72
C VAL A 661 -2.32 34.76 5.96
N GLY A 662 -1.36 35.14 5.10
CA GLY A 662 0.05 34.82 5.31
C GLY A 662 0.87 34.78 4.03
N SER A 663 1.98 34.04 4.08
CA SER A 663 2.96 33.92 3.01
C SER A 663 3.37 32.47 2.76
N SER A 664 3.80 32.17 1.54
CA SER A 664 4.36 30.87 1.16
C SER A 664 5.67 31.08 0.39
N ASN A 665 6.65 30.23 0.61
CA ASN A 665 7.92 30.27 -0.10
C ASN A 665 8.34 28.87 -0.59
N ASP A 666 9.08 28.86 -1.69
CA ASP A 666 9.77 27.67 -2.18
C ASP A 666 11.08 27.57 -1.37
N GLY A 667 11.33 26.41 -0.75
CA GLY A 667 12.42 26.19 0.20
C GLY A 667 13.54 25.32 -0.33
#